data_AF-A0A8C0WMA2-F1
#
_entry.id   AF-A0A8C0WMA2-F1
#
_cell.length_a   1.000
_cell.length_b   1.000
_cell.length_c   1.000
_cell.angle_alpha   90.00
_cell.angle_beta   90.00
_cell.angle_gamma   90.00
#
_symmetry.space_group_name_H-M   'P 1'
#
loop_
_entity.id
_entity.type
_entity.pdbx_description
1 polymer ?
#
loop_
_entity_poly.entity_id
_entity_poly.type
_entity_poly.pdbx_seq_one_letter_code
_entity_poly.pdbx_strand_id
1 'polypeptide(L)'
;MMRLFRGLVFLLLLYLLQGSNSTFVKLNDNGYEDVIIAIDPSVPEDENITEQLKEIVTTASTYLFEATQKRFFFKNVSILIPESWEDSLQYKRPTYESYTHADVRVAPPTISGRDEPYTKQFTECGEKAEYIHFTPDFVLGKKLNEYGPPGRLLVHEWAHLRWGVFDEYNEDQPFYSAKSKKIEATRCSTGISGLNRVYTCQGDSCVFRACRTNSTTKLYEKDCQFFPDEVQTEKASIMFMQSIDSVVEFCNEKNHNQEAPSLQNIKCDYRSTWEVISNSEDFKNSTPMETSPPPPVFSLLRPRERIVCLVLDKSGSMSGSDRLNRMNQAAKYFLLQIAENGSWVGMVHFNSMRSNTERNTLLEELPSVADGGTSICSGIQAAFQVIGKKTSQLDGSEIVLLTDGEDNTAGSCVETVKQSGVIIHLIALGPDADAAVTEMSDITGKACRNNGLIDALVLTSENSFIFNIIKQLESKGSALNNDSWMNDTVIIDSTVGKDTFFQFTWSKQPPEIFLWNPNGTAVTNFTMDTASKMAYLTIPGTAQVGSWTYHLQAKANSEILTITVTSRAANFSVPPITVNAKMNKNANSFPNPMIVYAEVLQGYIPIIGASVTAIIESNSGITQVLELLDNGAGADAFKNDGVYSRYFTAYSGNGRYSLKVRAHGGTNSARRSLHIQQIEATSFQAGAGEFQRTATGDAFVMSDFPVVIA
;
A
#
# COMPACT_ATOMS: atom_id res chain seq x y z
N MET A 1 28.04 9.68 -34.23
CA MET A 1 26.70 10.27 -34.02
C MET A 1 25.65 9.23 -33.57
N MET A 2 25.62 8.01 -34.15
CA MET A 2 24.65 6.96 -33.81
C MET A 2 24.84 6.24 -32.45
N ARG A 3 26.00 6.43 -31.78
CA ARG A 3 26.24 5.94 -30.40
C ARG A 3 25.82 6.94 -29.31
N LEU A 4 25.74 8.24 -29.63
CA LEU A 4 25.27 9.27 -28.69
C LEU A 4 23.73 9.28 -28.56
N PHE A 5 23.01 8.92 -29.62
CA PHE A 5 21.54 8.82 -29.59
C PHE A 5 21.03 7.61 -28.77
N ARG A 6 21.76 6.49 -28.71
CA ARG A 6 21.39 5.35 -27.85
C ARG A 6 21.56 5.63 -26.35
N GLY A 7 22.52 6.49 -25.99
CA GLY A 7 22.71 6.94 -24.60
C GLY A 7 21.62 7.93 -24.16
N LEU A 8 21.19 8.84 -25.04
CA LEU A 8 20.14 9.82 -24.70
C LEU A 8 18.75 9.19 -24.56
N VAL A 9 18.40 8.19 -25.37
CA VAL A 9 17.11 7.48 -25.24
C VAL A 9 17.03 6.69 -23.93
N PHE A 10 18.15 6.10 -23.48
CA PHE A 10 18.22 5.41 -22.18
C PHE A 10 18.15 6.38 -20.98
N LEU A 11 18.73 7.57 -21.10
CA LEU A 11 18.66 8.61 -20.06
C LEU A 11 17.26 9.25 -19.95
N LEU A 12 16.52 9.36 -21.06
CA LEU A 12 15.11 9.81 -21.04
C LEU A 12 14.15 8.74 -20.48
N LEU A 13 14.42 7.45 -20.73
CA LEU A 13 13.68 6.33 -20.13
C LEU A 13 13.90 6.20 -18.61
N LEU A 14 15.07 6.61 -18.10
CA LEU A 14 15.35 6.67 -16.66
C LEU A 14 14.63 7.84 -15.96
N TYR A 15 14.36 8.95 -16.66
CA TYR A 15 13.66 10.11 -16.11
C TYR A 15 12.13 9.93 -16.03
N LEU A 16 11.57 8.96 -16.76
CA LEU A 16 10.13 8.68 -16.82
C LEU A 16 9.66 7.60 -15.83
N LEU A 17 10.57 7.03 -15.03
CA LEU A 17 10.24 6.06 -13.98
C LEU A 17 10.06 6.78 -12.65
N GLN A 18 9.02 7.62 -12.53
CA GLN A 18 8.56 8.07 -11.22
C GLN A 18 7.95 6.87 -10.49
N GLY A 19 8.39 6.66 -9.25
CA GLY A 19 8.16 5.44 -8.50
C GLY A 19 6.70 5.14 -8.21
N SER A 20 6.44 3.90 -7.80
CA SER A 20 5.29 3.52 -6.97
C SER A 20 5.52 4.17 -5.60
N ASN A 21 5.30 5.48 -5.53
CA ASN A 21 5.28 6.18 -4.27
C ASN A 21 3.97 5.82 -3.60
N SER A 22 4.02 5.43 -2.33
CA SER A 22 2.85 5.29 -1.46
C SER A 22 2.01 6.59 -1.41
N THR A 23 2.64 7.72 -1.70
CA THR A 23 2.10 9.08 -1.62
C THR A 23 2.15 9.82 -2.96
N PHE A 24 1.06 10.51 -3.30
CA PHE A 24 1.00 11.41 -4.45
C PHE A 24 1.57 12.80 -4.16
N VAL A 25 2.04 13.05 -2.93
CA VAL A 25 2.44 14.37 -2.45
C VAL A 25 3.62 14.93 -3.24
N LYS A 26 3.40 16.08 -3.84
CA LYS A 26 4.39 16.87 -4.58
C LYS A 26 4.73 18.13 -3.80
N LEU A 27 5.96 18.58 -3.96
CA LEU A 27 6.38 19.88 -3.46
C LEU A 27 6.43 20.85 -4.64
N ASN A 28 5.61 21.89 -4.60
CA ASN A 28 5.51 22.90 -5.66
C ASN A 28 5.51 24.31 -5.05
N ASP A 29 6.47 25.13 -5.46
CA ASP A 29 6.72 26.45 -4.87
C ASP A 29 6.63 26.42 -3.34
N ASN A 30 7.42 25.52 -2.72
CA ASN A 30 7.48 25.30 -1.28
C ASN A 30 6.23 24.72 -0.59
N GLY A 31 5.11 24.59 -1.30
CA GLY A 31 3.87 24.04 -0.78
C GLY A 31 3.70 22.57 -1.10
N TYR A 32 3.33 21.76 -0.11
CA TYR A 32 2.89 20.39 -0.32
C TYR A 32 1.50 20.36 -0.95
N GLU A 33 1.41 19.77 -2.14
CA GLU A 33 0.20 19.54 -2.92
C GLU A 33 -0.14 18.05 -2.95
N ASP A 34 -1.39 17.74 -3.29
CA ASP A 34 -1.91 16.37 -3.40
C ASP A 34 -1.81 15.55 -2.10
N VAL A 35 -1.94 16.21 -0.93
CA VAL A 35 -1.99 15.56 0.39
C VAL A 35 -3.38 14.95 0.61
N ILE A 36 -3.44 13.66 0.93
CA ILE A 36 -4.69 12.92 1.09
C ILE A 36 -4.89 12.52 2.55
N ILE A 37 -6.01 12.98 3.13
CA ILE A 37 -6.49 12.53 4.44
C ILE A 37 -7.73 11.67 4.21
N ALA A 38 -7.74 10.42 4.65
CA ALA A 38 -8.88 9.53 4.48
C ALA A 38 -9.51 9.13 5.82
N ILE A 39 -10.83 9.25 5.90
CA ILE A 39 -11.60 8.76 7.03
C ILE A 39 -12.02 7.32 6.73
N ASP A 40 -11.83 6.42 7.70
CA ASP A 40 -12.20 5.02 7.55
C ASP A 40 -13.74 4.86 7.59
N PRO A 41 -14.35 4.00 6.73
CA PRO A 41 -15.78 3.77 6.71
C PRO A 41 -16.39 3.24 8.02
N SER A 42 -15.57 2.67 8.91
CA SER A 42 -16.01 2.26 10.25
C SER A 42 -16.13 3.42 11.25
N VAL A 43 -15.63 4.62 10.92
CA VAL A 43 -15.78 5.82 11.73
C VAL A 43 -17.21 6.36 11.58
N PRO A 44 -17.98 6.47 12.69
CA PRO A 44 -19.31 7.05 12.64
C PRO A 44 -19.29 8.50 12.15
N GLU A 45 -20.37 8.92 11.49
CA GLU A 45 -20.51 10.28 11.00
C GLU A 45 -20.52 11.30 12.14
N ASP A 46 -19.59 12.25 12.07
CA ASP A 46 -19.48 13.42 12.97
C ASP A 46 -18.93 14.59 12.15
N GLU A 47 -19.77 15.61 11.94
CA GLU A 47 -19.45 16.79 11.13
C GLU A 47 -18.18 17.50 11.63
N ASN A 48 -17.92 17.47 12.95
CA ASN A 48 -16.78 18.14 13.57
C ASN A 48 -15.44 17.54 13.14
N ILE A 49 -15.38 16.26 12.76
CA ILE A 49 -14.12 15.63 12.32
C ILE A 49 -13.54 16.39 11.14
N THR A 50 -14.37 16.74 10.15
CA THR A 50 -13.90 17.42 8.94
C THR A 50 -13.44 18.85 9.22
N GLU A 51 -14.08 19.55 10.16
CA GLU A 51 -13.71 20.90 10.57
C GLU A 51 -12.41 20.89 11.38
N GLN A 52 -12.30 19.96 12.33
CA GLN A 52 -11.10 19.79 13.14
C GLN A 52 -9.91 19.39 12.27
N LEU A 53 -10.05 18.48 11.31
CA LEU A 53 -8.95 18.16 10.38
C LEU A 53 -8.44 19.40 9.63
N LYS A 54 -9.33 20.30 9.19
CA LYS A 54 -8.93 21.56 8.54
C LYS A 54 -8.15 22.46 9.49
N GLU A 55 -8.58 22.56 10.75
CA GLU A 55 -7.90 23.34 11.79
C GLU A 55 -6.51 22.76 12.12
N ILE A 56 -6.42 21.44 12.31
CA ILE A 56 -5.16 20.73 12.56
C ILE A 56 -4.17 20.98 11.43
N VAL A 57 -4.58 20.82 10.17
CA VAL A 57 -3.68 21.02 9.03
C VAL A 57 -3.30 22.49 8.86
N THR A 58 -4.23 23.43 9.12
CA THR A 58 -3.94 24.87 9.05
C THR A 58 -2.90 25.29 10.08
N THR A 59 -3.04 24.85 11.32
CA THR A 59 -2.09 25.15 12.40
C THR A 59 -0.76 24.42 12.18
N ALA A 60 -0.78 23.16 11.75
CA ALA A 60 0.41 22.40 11.35
C ALA A 60 1.17 23.09 10.22
N SER A 61 0.47 23.65 9.22
CA SER A 61 1.08 24.36 8.09
C SER A 61 1.92 25.55 8.53
N THR A 62 1.39 26.36 9.46
CA THR A 62 2.15 27.49 10.04
C THR A 62 3.34 27.01 10.86
N TYR A 63 3.16 25.97 11.68
CA TYR A 63 4.22 25.45 12.53
C TYR A 63 5.35 24.80 11.72
N LEU A 64 5.02 24.00 10.71
CA LEU A 64 5.95 23.40 9.77
C LEU A 64 6.79 24.46 9.04
N PHE A 65 6.14 25.54 8.61
CA PHE A 65 6.80 26.63 7.90
C PHE A 65 7.87 27.29 8.77
N GLU A 66 7.55 27.62 10.01
CA GLU A 66 8.52 28.21 10.94
C GLU A 66 9.65 27.21 11.28
N ALA A 67 9.30 25.96 11.60
CA ALA A 67 10.26 24.93 11.99
C ALA A 67 11.26 24.56 10.87
N THR A 68 10.86 24.76 9.62
CA THR A 68 11.66 24.42 8.44
C THR A 68 12.39 25.63 7.85
N GLN A 69 12.61 26.68 8.66
CA GLN A 69 13.29 27.90 8.25
C GLN A 69 12.55 28.61 7.08
N LYS A 70 11.23 28.73 7.20
CA LYS A 70 10.34 29.38 6.22
C LYS A 70 10.30 28.68 4.87
N ARG A 71 10.36 27.34 4.87
CA ARG A 71 10.38 26.56 3.64
C ARG A 71 9.05 25.89 3.38
N PHE A 72 8.65 24.93 4.20
CA PHE A 72 7.57 24.03 3.81
C PHE A 72 6.24 24.36 4.46
N PHE A 73 5.16 24.21 3.72
CA PHE A 73 3.80 24.41 4.23
C PHE A 73 2.81 23.50 3.49
N PHE A 74 1.63 23.28 4.06
CA PHE A 74 0.56 22.54 3.37
C PHE A 74 -0.24 23.48 2.47
N LYS A 75 -0.37 23.13 1.18
CA LYS A 75 -1.01 23.98 0.17
C LYS A 75 -2.35 23.41 -0.30
N ASN A 76 -2.38 22.17 -0.78
CA ASN A 76 -3.59 21.52 -1.27
C ASN A 76 -3.83 20.20 -0.52
N VAL A 77 -5.01 20.05 0.07
CA VAL A 77 -5.35 18.90 0.91
C VAL A 77 -6.72 18.36 0.51
N SER A 78 -6.77 17.08 0.16
CA SER A 78 -7.99 16.36 -0.16
C SER A 78 -8.41 15.51 1.05
N ILE A 79 -9.64 15.72 1.53
CA ILE A 79 -10.22 14.90 2.61
C ILE A 79 -11.23 13.93 1.98
N LEU A 80 -10.92 12.63 2.04
CA LEU A 80 -11.79 11.55 1.61
C LEU A 80 -12.80 11.21 2.70
N ILE A 81 -14.04 11.56 2.43
CA ILE A 81 -15.23 11.27 3.23
C ILE A 81 -15.72 9.86 2.90
N PRO A 82 -16.07 9.03 3.90
CA PRO A 82 -16.53 7.68 3.64
C PRO A 82 -17.89 7.64 2.97
N GLU A 83 -18.18 6.59 2.22
CA GLU A 83 -19.52 6.37 1.65
C GLU A 83 -20.57 6.09 2.73
N SER A 84 -20.18 5.62 3.91
CA SER A 84 -21.10 5.39 5.03
C SER A 84 -21.74 6.68 5.56
N TRP A 85 -21.15 7.84 5.26
CA TRP A 85 -21.68 9.15 5.64
C TRP A 85 -22.66 9.68 4.59
N GLU A 86 -23.59 10.55 5.00
CA GLU A 86 -24.57 11.15 4.10
C GLU A 86 -23.91 11.97 2.97
N ASP A 87 -24.51 11.98 1.77
CA ASP A 87 -23.97 12.77 0.64
C ASP A 87 -24.29 14.26 0.80
N SER A 88 -23.42 15.11 0.27
CA SER A 88 -23.55 16.57 0.35
C SER A 88 -23.14 17.23 -0.95
N LEU A 89 -23.75 18.37 -1.27
CA LEU A 89 -23.46 19.14 -2.49
C LEU A 89 -22.02 19.68 -2.52
N GLN A 90 -21.36 19.78 -1.37
CA GLN A 90 -19.96 20.19 -1.27
C GLN A 90 -18.97 19.10 -1.67
N TYR A 91 -19.41 17.84 -1.70
CA TYR A 91 -18.56 16.70 -2.00
C TYR A 91 -18.38 16.53 -3.50
N LYS A 92 -17.11 16.40 -3.90
CA LYS A 92 -16.73 16.03 -5.27
C LYS A 92 -16.41 14.55 -5.33
N ARG A 93 -16.41 14.00 -6.54
CA ARG A 93 -15.95 12.64 -6.77
C ARG A 93 -14.42 12.60 -6.72
N PRO A 94 -13.80 11.64 -6.00
CA PRO A 94 -12.36 11.44 -6.05
C PRO A 94 -11.93 10.97 -7.44
N THR A 95 -10.73 11.38 -7.84
CA THR A 95 -10.11 10.98 -9.11
C THR A 95 -9.10 9.88 -8.83
N TYR A 96 -7.84 10.23 -8.55
CA TYR A 96 -6.79 9.30 -8.12
C TYR A 96 -6.76 9.11 -6.60
N GLU A 97 -7.44 9.97 -5.84
CA GLU A 97 -7.46 9.92 -4.39
C GLU A 97 -8.20 8.68 -3.89
N SER A 98 -7.52 7.89 -3.06
CA SER A 98 -8.06 6.63 -2.52
C SER A 98 -7.50 6.37 -1.14
N TYR A 99 -8.21 5.54 -0.38
CA TYR A 99 -7.85 5.19 0.99
C TYR A 99 -6.45 4.53 1.08
N THR A 100 -6.11 3.71 0.09
CA THR A 100 -4.81 3.02 0.03
C THR A 100 -3.63 3.98 -0.10
N HIS A 101 -3.81 5.12 -0.76
CA HIS A 101 -2.77 6.14 -0.99
C HIS A 101 -2.90 7.35 -0.03
N ALA A 102 -3.72 7.23 1.02
CA ALA A 102 -3.87 8.29 1.99
C ALA A 102 -2.61 8.47 2.84
N ASP A 103 -2.12 9.70 2.93
CA ASP A 103 -0.99 10.11 3.76
C ASP A 103 -1.36 10.11 5.25
N VAL A 104 -2.61 10.47 5.55
CA VAL A 104 -3.18 10.42 6.91
C VAL A 104 -4.46 9.60 6.87
N ARG A 105 -4.58 8.61 7.74
CA ARG A 105 -5.76 7.76 7.91
C ARG A 105 -6.39 8.03 9.27
N VAL A 106 -7.64 8.46 9.26
CA VAL A 106 -8.46 8.62 10.47
C VAL A 106 -9.27 7.35 10.65
N ALA A 107 -8.88 6.51 11.59
CA ALA A 107 -9.49 5.19 11.80
C ALA A 107 -9.57 4.83 13.29
N PRO A 108 -10.44 3.88 13.67
CA PRO A 108 -10.53 3.43 15.05
C PRO A 108 -9.17 2.97 15.60
N PRO A 109 -8.95 3.09 16.92
CA PRO A 109 -7.70 2.69 17.52
C PRO A 109 -7.41 1.21 17.24
N THR A 110 -6.14 0.90 16.97
CA THR A 110 -5.67 -0.48 16.71
C THR A 110 -6.00 -1.42 17.87
N ILE A 111 -6.05 -0.88 19.09
CA ILE A 111 -6.47 -1.56 20.32
C ILE A 111 -7.41 -0.62 21.05
N SER A 112 -8.57 -1.12 21.47
CA SER A 112 -9.57 -0.30 22.19
C SER A 112 -8.92 0.44 23.37
N GLY A 113 -9.14 1.76 23.44
CA GLY A 113 -8.58 2.65 24.46
C GLY A 113 -7.16 3.18 24.18
N ARG A 114 -6.53 2.80 23.05
CA ARG A 114 -5.22 3.31 22.63
C ARG A 114 -5.35 4.24 21.42
N ASP A 115 -5.55 5.51 21.70
CA ASP A 115 -5.73 6.57 20.71
C ASP A 115 -4.42 7.27 20.30
N GLU A 116 -3.31 6.56 20.40
CA GLU A 116 -1.98 7.08 20.10
C GLU A 116 -1.84 7.36 18.60
N PRO A 117 -1.52 8.60 18.22
CA PRO A 117 -1.15 8.95 16.86
C PRO A 117 0.23 8.38 16.51
N TYR A 118 0.40 7.83 15.31
CA TYR A 118 1.68 7.27 14.89
C TYR A 118 1.86 7.27 13.37
N THR A 119 3.10 7.14 12.92
CA THR A 119 3.45 6.92 11.52
C THR A 119 3.88 5.48 11.30
N LYS A 120 3.30 4.80 10.31
CA LYS A 120 3.74 3.45 9.91
C LYS A 120 5.01 3.56 9.08
N GLN A 121 6.16 3.43 9.75
CA GLN A 121 7.50 3.47 9.16
C GLN A 121 8.23 2.15 9.42
N PHE A 122 8.63 1.47 8.34
CA PHE A 122 9.45 0.24 8.41
C PHE A 122 10.67 0.29 7.48
N THR A 123 10.91 1.43 6.85
CA THR A 123 12.01 1.69 5.93
C THR A 123 13.22 2.26 6.66
N GLU A 124 14.35 2.36 5.95
CA GLU A 124 15.60 2.92 6.48
C GLU A 124 15.52 4.45 6.66
N CYS A 125 16.51 5.01 7.35
CA CYS A 125 16.58 6.45 7.56
C CYS A 125 16.65 7.23 6.24
N GLY A 126 15.83 8.28 6.12
CA GLY A 126 15.77 9.12 4.92
C GLY A 126 14.76 8.64 3.87
N GLU A 127 14.20 7.44 4.04
CA GLU A 127 13.16 6.89 3.17
C GLU A 127 11.77 7.26 3.70
N LYS A 128 10.85 7.58 2.80
CA LYS A 128 9.46 7.92 3.17
C LYS A 128 8.78 6.74 3.88
N ALA A 129 7.89 7.05 4.81
CA ALA A 129 7.04 6.05 5.47
C ALA A 129 5.75 5.77 4.68
N GLU A 130 4.87 4.92 5.20
CA GLU A 130 3.63 4.54 4.50
C GLU A 130 2.50 5.54 4.68
N TYR A 131 2.09 5.80 5.92
CA TYR A 131 0.98 6.68 6.29
C TYR A 131 1.03 7.04 7.78
N ILE A 132 0.34 8.11 8.14
CA ILE A 132 0.06 8.55 9.50
C ILE A 132 -1.31 8.00 9.92
N HIS A 133 -1.43 7.49 11.13
CA HIS A 133 -2.67 6.99 11.70
C HIS A 133 -3.14 7.90 12.84
N PHE A 134 -4.33 8.47 12.70
CA PHE A 134 -5.02 9.23 13.73
C PHE A 134 -6.32 8.55 14.13
N THR A 135 -6.72 8.71 15.38
CA THR A 135 -8.05 8.26 15.83
C THR A 135 -9.07 9.39 15.82
N PRO A 136 -10.38 9.08 15.71
CA PRO A 136 -11.42 10.10 15.83
C PRO A 136 -11.33 10.90 17.13
N ASP A 137 -11.01 10.25 18.26
CA ASP A 137 -10.90 10.93 19.55
C ASP A 137 -9.70 11.87 19.63
N PHE A 138 -8.58 11.52 18.98
CA PHE A 138 -7.47 12.46 18.79
C PHE A 138 -7.86 13.66 17.94
N VAL A 139 -8.47 13.42 16.78
CA VAL A 139 -8.89 14.50 15.85
C VAL A 139 -9.90 15.44 16.50
N LEU A 140 -10.83 14.92 17.30
CA LEU A 140 -11.83 15.70 18.03
C LEU A 140 -11.25 16.43 19.27
N GLY A 141 -9.93 16.40 19.49
CA GLY A 141 -9.26 17.11 20.57
C GLY A 141 -9.44 16.49 21.96
N LYS A 142 -10.06 15.31 22.08
CA LYS A 142 -10.27 14.64 23.38
C LYS A 142 -8.95 14.18 24.02
N LYS A 143 -7.89 14.10 23.21
CA LYS A 143 -6.54 13.65 23.58
C LYS A 143 -5.52 14.76 23.71
N LEU A 144 -5.96 16.03 23.79
CA LEU A 144 -5.10 17.20 23.91
C LEU A 144 -4.17 17.15 25.14
N ASN A 145 -4.64 16.65 26.28
CA ASN A 145 -3.84 16.54 27.49
C ASN A 145 -2.78 15.42 27.43
N GLU A 146 -2.99 14.43 26.56
CA GLU A 146 -2.09 13.28 26.39
C GLU A 146 -0.97 13.62 25.39
N TYR A 147 -1.32 14.18 24.22
CA TYR A 147 -0.37 14.38 23.12
C TYR A 147 -0.04 15.84 22.79
N GLY A 148 -0.66 16.80 23.49
CA GLY A 148 -0.50 18.23 23.21
C GLY A 148 -1.24 18.69 21.95
N PRO A 149 -0.93 19.91 21.45
CA PRO A 149 -1.63 20.52 20.31
C PRO A 149 -1.56 19.65 19.05
N PRO A 150 -2.70 19.23 18.46
CA PRO A 150 -2.72 18.30 17.33
C PRO A 150 -1.95 18.76 16.09
N GLY A 151 -1.92 20.08 15.81
CA GLY A 151 -1.15 20.62 14.69
C GLY A 151 0.37 20.42 14.85
N ARG A 152 0.89 20.45 16.08
CA ARG A 152 2.32 20.18 16.34
C ARG A 152 2.63 18.70 16.20
N LEU A 153 1.72 17.85 16.67
CA LEU A 153 1.84 16.40 16.52
C LEU A 153 1.75 15.98 15.05
N LEU A 154 0.88 16.59 14.25
CA LEU A 154 0.87 16.35 12.80
C LEU A 154 2.24 16.68 12.17
N VAL A 155 2.93 17.75 12.59
CA VAL A 155 4.28 18.06 12.08
C VAL A 155 5.32 17.04 12.51
N HIS A 156 5.22 16.52 13.73
CA HIS A 156 6.06 15.43 14.23
C HIS A 156 5.88 14.16 13.38
N GLU A 157 4.63 13.70 13.20
CA GLU A 157 4.32 12.54 12.36
C GLU A 157 4.62 12.78 10.88
N TRP A 158 4.42 14.00 10.39
CA TRP A 158 4.78 14.37 9.03
C TRP A 158 6.28 14.25 8.78
N ALA A 159 7.12 14.52 9.78
CA ALA A 159 8.56 14.37 9.63
C ALA A 159 8.95 12.88 9.47
N HIS A 160 8.35 11.98 10.26
CA HIS A 160 8.49 10.53 10.04
C HIS A 160 8.03 10.14 8.64
N LEU A 161 6.85 10.59 8.23
CA LEU A 161 6.25 10.23 6.95
C LEU A 161 7.09 10.69 5.76
N ARG A 162 7.45 11.98 5.74
CA ARG A 162 8.00 12.63 4.55
C ARG A 162 9.51 12.49 4.42
N TRP A 163 10.24 12.47 5.54
CA TRP A 163 11.70 12.47 5.53
C TRP A 163 12.32 11.22 6.14
N GLY A 164 11.52 10.30 6.68
CA GLY A 164 12.05 9.05 7.23
C GLY A 164 12.99 9.27 8.42
N VAL A 165 12.76 10.32 9.20
CA VAL A 165 13.45 10.53 10.48
C VAL A 165 12.82 9.69 11.58
N PHE A 166 13.51 9.54 12.70
CA PHE A 166 13.02 8.80 13.87
C PHE A 166 13.01 9.69 15.11
N ASP A 167 12.40 9.18 16.17
CA ASP A 167 12.35 9.85 17.45
C ASP A 167 13.73 10.06 18.05
N GLU A 168 13.88 11.23 18.68
CA GLU A 168 15.07 11.62 19.42
C GLU A 168 14.93 11.36 20.93
N TYR A 169 13.87 10.65 21.33
CA TYR A 169 13.71 9.96 22.61
C TYR A 169 13.75 8.43 22.41
N ASN A 170 13.74 7.66 23.51
CA ASN A 170 13.69 6.20 23.46
C ASN A 170 13.10 5.65 24.76
N GLU A 171 11.98 4.93 24.70
CA GLU A 171 11.35 4.35 25.89
C GLU A 171 12.04 3.08 26.41
N ASP A 172 12.68 2.30 25.53
CA ASP A 172 13.44 1.11 25.91
C ASP A 172 14.78 1.47 26.56
N GLN A 173 15.36 2.59 26.12
CA GLN A 173 16.60 3.16 26.67
C GLN A 173 16.40 4.65 27.00
N PRO A 174 15.60 4.98 28.03
CA PRO A 174 15.30 6.37 28.39
C PRO A 174 16.48 7.07 29.03
N PHE A 175 17.49 6.32 29.47
CA PHE A 175 18.70 6.83 30.08
C PHE A 175 19.95 6.11 29.58
N TYR A 176 21.05 6.86 29.54
CA TYR A 176 22.37 6.33 29.18
C TYR A 176 23.47 6.97 30.03
N SER A 177 24.63 6.32 30.08
CA SER A 177 25.82 6.87 30.74
C SER A 177 26.64 7.65 29.73
N ALA A 178 26.63 8.98 29.82
CA ALA A 178 27.42 9.85 28.97
C ALA A 178 28.94 9.69 29.23
N LYS A 179 29.79 10.16 28.31
CA LYS A 179 31.26 10.15 28.49
C LYS A 179 31.72 10.89 29.75
N SER A 180 30.93 11.85 30.22
CA SER A 180 31.12 12.56 31.49
C SER A 180 30.90 11.70 32.74
N LYS A 181 30.47 10.44 32.57
CA LYS A 181 30.06 9.49 33.62
C LYS A 181 28.80 9.91 34.40
N LYS A 182 28.05 10.88 33.87
CA LYS A 182 26.72 11.23 34.37
C LYS A 182 25.66 10.41 33.64
N ILE A 183 24.60 10.05 34.35
CA ILE A 183 23.41 9.46 33.75
C ILE A 183 22.60 10.61 33.14
N GLU A 184 22.39 10.54 31.83
CA GLU A 184 21.61 11.52 31.06
C GLU A 184 20.35 10.85 30.52
N ALA A 185 19.29 11.64 30.35
CA ALA A 185 18.09 11.20 29.64
C ALA A 185 18.38 11.16 28.13
N THR A 186 17.80 10.18 27.44
CA THR A 186 17.84 10.10 25.98
C THR A 186 16.97 11.20 25.39
N ARG A 187 17.64 12.21 24.84
CA ARG A 187 17.03 13.41 24.28
C ARG A 187 17.99 14.06 23.31
N CYS A 188 17.43 14.83 22.36
CA CYS A 188 18.28 15.50 21.40
C CYS A 188 19.13 16.63 22.00
N SER A 189 18.53 17.58 22.71
CA SER A 189 19.26 18.67 23.38
C SER A 189 19.36 18.40 24.88
N THR A 190 20.59 18.37 25.41
CA THR A 190 20.83 18.32 26.86
C THR A 190 20.42 19.60 27.57
N GLY A 191 20.09 20.66 26.82
CA GLY A 191 19.60 21.94 27.35
C GLY A 191 18.16 21.90 27.87
N ILE A 192 17.38 20.89 27.47
CA ILE A 192 16.04 20.70 28.03
C ILE A 192 16.16 20.37 29.52
N SER A 193 15.42 21.07 30.37
CA SER A 193 15.42 20.85 31.82
C SER A 193 14.30 19.89 32.24
N GLY A 194 14.46 19.19 33.35
CA GLY A 194 13.45 18.24 33.81
C GLY A 194 13.92 17.34 34.95
N LEU A 195 13.05 16.43 35.36
CA LEU A 195 13.21 15.58 36.52
C LEU A 195 13.04 14.10 36.19
N ASN A 196 13.95 13.28 36.69
CA ASN A 196 13.89 11.82 36.56
C ASN A 196 13.01 11.25 37.67
N ARG A 197 11.83 10.73 37.32
CA ARG A 197 10.87 10.20 38.27
C ARG A 197 10.28 8.88 37.80
N VAL A 198 9.76 8.12 38.77
CA VAL A 198 8.91 6.96 38.56
C VAL A 198 7.49 7.40 38.87
N TYR A 199 6.57 7.18 37.95
CA TYR A 199 5.14 7.42 38.14
C TYR A 199 4.45 6.09 38.45
N THR A 200 3.91 5.95 39.66
CA THR A 200 3.23 4.72 40.09
C THR A 200 1.85 5.04 40.62
N CYS A 201 0.84 4.33 40.12
CA CYS A 201 -0.53 4.39 40.62
C CYS A 201 -0.85 3.15 41.46
N GLN A 202 -1.42 3.36 42.65
CA GLN A 202 -2.05 2.31 43.46
C GLN A 202 -3.51 2.67 43.67
N GLY A 203 -4.41 1.93 43.01
CA GLY A 203 -5.82 2.32 42.90
C GLY A 203 -5.95 3.66 42.17
N ASP A 204 -6.76 4.56 42.72
CA ASP A 204 -6.99 5.90 42.14
C ASP A 204 -5.93 6.94 42.56
N SER A 205 -4.89 6.54 43.31
CA SER A 205 -3.83 7.45 43.79
C SER A 205 -2.53 7.21 43.04
N CYS A 206 -2.06 8.23 42.34
CA CYS A 206 -0.78 8.21 41.63
C CYS A 206 0.25 9.10 42.33
N VAL A 207 1.46 8.59 42.48
CA VAL A 207 2.56 9.28 43.16
C VAL A 207 3.82 9.27 42.30
N PHE A 208 4.51 10.41 42.29
CA PHE A 208 5.83 10.55 41.68
C PHE A 208 6.92 10.30 42.72
N ARG A 209 7.85 9.40 42.41
CA ARG A 209 9.04 9.11 43.23
C ARG A 209 10.31 9.41 42.46
N ALA A 210 11.36 9.89 43.13
CA ALA A 210 12.68 10.02 42.51
C ALA A 210 13.25 8.67 42.06
N CYS A 211 13.91 8.64 40.92
CA CYS A 211 14.52 7.43 40.39
C CYS A 211 15.70 6.94 41.25
N ARG A 212 15.80 5.62 41.40
CA ARG A 212 16.92 4.94 42.07
C ARG A 212 17.88 4.37 41.03
N THR A 213 19.17 4.42 41.34
CA THR A 213 20.19 3.78 40.52
C THR A 213 20.20 2.27 40.76
N ASN A 214 20.17 1.50 39.68
CA ASN A 214 20.33 0.06 39.70
C ASN A 214 21.81 -0.30 39.87
N SER A 215 22.12 -1.10 40.88
CA SER A 215 23.50 -1.48 41.23
C SER A 215 24.20 -2.32 40.15
N THR A 216 23.43 -3.02 39.31
CA THR A 216 23.91 -3.92 38.25
C THR A 216 24.16 -3.16 36.95
N THR A 217 23.14 -2.44 36.44
CA THR A 217 23.25 -1.71 35.16
C THR A 217 23.99 -0.39 35.29
N LYS A 218 24.15 0.14 36.52
CA LYS A 218 24.66 1.49 36.82
C LYS A 218 23.83 2.63 36.18
N LEU A 219 22.65 2.32 35.67
CA LEU A 219 21.64 3.26 35.18
C LEU A 219 20.49 3.37 36.18
N TYR A 220 19.46 4.16 35.89
CA TYR A 220 18.24 4.17 36.69
C TYR A 220 17.46 2.84 36.58
N GLU A 221 16.56 2.63 37.53
CA GLU A 221 15.59 1.54 37.50
C GLU A 221 14.69 1.58 36.26
N LYS A 222 14.13 0.41 35.89
CA LYS A 222 13.40 0.22 34.62
C LYS A 222 12.24 1.20 34.44
N ASP A 223 11.48 1.45 35.49
CA ASP A 223 10.25 2.26 35.45
C ASP A 223 10.55 3.77 35.59
N CYS A 224 11.83 4.16 35.56
CA CYS A 224 12.23 5.56 35.60
C CYS A 224 11.98 6.21 34.23
N GLN A 225 11.45 7.42 34.25
CA GLN A 225 11.22 8.26 33.08
C GLN A 225 11.73 9.68 33.31
N PHE A 226 12.04 10.38 32.22
CA PHE A 226 12.40 11.79 32.23
C PHE A 226 11.15 12.63 31.98
N PHE A 227 10.78 13.48 32.95
CA PHE A 227 9.68 14.43 32.82
C PHE A 227 10.27 15.83 32.63
N PRO A 228 10.21 16.40 31.41
CA PRO A 228 10.67 17.77 31.20
C PRO A 228 9.81 18.77 31.98
N ASP A 229 10.43 19.87 32.38
CA ASP A 229 9.71 20.99 32.97
C ASP A 229 8.76 21.61 31.92
N GLU A 230 7.55 22.00 32.32
CA GLU A 230 6.54 22.55 31.39
C GLU A 230 7.03 23.80 30.65
N VAL A 231 7.78 24.65 31.37
CA VAL A 231 8.35 25.88 30.81
C VAL A 231 9.81 25.66 30.49
N GLN A 232 10.13 25.71 29.20
CA GLN A 232 11.49 25.58 28.68
C GLN A 232 11.90 26.88 27.98
N THR A 233 13.20 27.21 28.03
CA THR A 233 13.79 28.28 27.20
C THR A 233 14.56 27.72 26.01
N GLU A 234 14.92 26.44 26.08
CA GLU A 234 15.68 25.76 25.03
C GLU A 234 14.78 25.54 23.81
N LYS A 235 15.26 25.95 22.64
CA LYS A 235 14.67 25.56 21.37
C LYS A 235 15.21 24.19 21.00
N ALA A 236 14.44 23.16 21.34
CA ALA A 236 14.80 21.78 21.02
C ALA A 236 14.01 21.27 19.82
N SER A 237 14.11 19.96 19.60
CA SER A 237 13.62 19.28 18.43
C SER A 237 12.18 18.82 18.56
N ILE A 238 11.41 19.02 17.50
CA ILE A 238 10.06 18.46 17.32
C ILE A 238 10.07 16.94 17.50
N MET A 239 11.13 16.25 17.08
CA MET A 239 11.26 14.79 17.20
C MET A 239 11.61 14.32 18.61
N PHE A 240 11.75 15.24 19.58
CA PHE A 240 11.91 14.90 20.98
C PHE A 240 10.59 15.04 21.74
N MET A 241 10.01 16.25 21.80
CA MET A 241 8.74 16.52 22.49
C MET A 241 8.06 17.78 21.92
N GLN A 242 7.25 17.58 20.89
CA GLN A 242 6.45 18.59 20.19
C GLN A 242 5.39 19.29 21.05
N SER A 243 5.02 18.73 22.20
CA SER A 243 4.02 19.31 23.11
C SER A 243 4.54 20.51 23.91
N ILE A 244 5.86 20.70 24.00
CA ILE A 244 6.50 21.81 24.73
C ILE A 244 6.50 23.08 23.88
N ASP A 245 6.06 24.21 24.45
CA ASP A 245 5.90 25.45 23.70
C ASP A 245 7.17 25.98 23.03
N SER A 246 8.34 25.86 23.69
CA SER A 246 9.63 26.33 23.16
C SER A 246 10.20 25.44 22.04
N VAL A 247 9.67 24.23 21.85
CA VAL A 247 10.13 23.30 20.82
C VAL A 247 9.57 23.75 19.49
N VAL A 248 10.39 24.44 18.69
CA VAL A 248 9.95 25.06 17.42
C VAL A 248 10.92 24.78 16.27
N GLU A 249 11.91 23.91 16.46
CA GLU A 249 12.96 23.61 15.49
C GLU A 249 13.15 22.09 15.38
N PHE A 250 13.94 21.66 14.40
CA PHE A 250 14.52 20.32 14.36
C PHE A 250 15.96 20.38 14.87
N CYS A 251 16.41 19.28 15.47
CA CYS A 251 17.77 19.21 15.97
C CYS A 251 18.81 19.22 14.85
N ASN A 252 19.80 20.06 15.01
CA ASN A 252 20.91 20.28 14.08
C ASN A 252 22.25 19.96 14.75
N GLU A 253 23.35 20.07 14.01
CA GLU A 253 24.70 19.78 14.49
C GLU A 253 25.07 20.50 15.82
N LYS A 254 24.49 21.68 16.10
CA LYS A 254 24.83 22.47 17.29
C LYS A 254 24.17 21.96 18.58
N ASN A 255 22.95 21.42 18.49
CA ASN A 255 22.17 21.00 19.65
C ASN A 255 21.91 19.49 19.68
N HIS A 256 22.36 18.74 18.68
CA HIS A 256 22.16 17.31 18.58
C HIS A 256 23.14 16.51 19.45
N ASN A 257 22.58 15.64 20.28
CA ASN A 257 23.31 14.77 21.19
C ASN A 257 23.56 13.38 20.56
N GLN A 258 24.73 13.21 19.94
CA GLN A 258 25.13 11.95 19.31
C GLN A 258 25.39 10.80 20.31
N GLU A 259 25.53 11.08 21.61
CA GLU A 259 25.76 10.02 22.61
C GLU A 259 24.45 9.35 23.05
N ALA A 260 23.30 10.00 22.82
CA ALA A 260 22.00 9.47 23.22
C ALA A 260 21.64 8.23 22.38
N PRO A 261 21.16 7.12 22.97
CA PRO A 261 20.71 5.95 22.24
C PRO A 261 19.29 6.14 21.68
N SER A 262 19.02 7.27 21.01
CA SER A 262 17.75 7.50 20.33
C SER A 262 17.63 6.62 19.08
N LEU A 263 16.38 6.36 18.64
CA LEU A 263 16.18 5.64 17.38
C LEU A 263 16.77 6.41 16.20
N GLN A 264 16.68 7.74 16.21
CA GLN A 264 17.37 8.59 15.22
C GLN A 264 18.87 8.27 15.14
N ASN A 265 19.58 8.23 16.28
CA ASN A 265 21.02 7.96 16.26
C ASN A 265 21.34 6.54 15.80
N ILE A 266 20.56 5.56 16.26
CA ILE A 266 20.76 4.14 15.95
C ILE A 266 20.50 3.86 14.47
N LYS A 267 19.49 4.51 13.86
CA LYS A 267 19.04 4.22 12.50
C LYS A 267 19.59 5.16 11.43
N CYS A 268 20.00 6.37 11.81
CA CYS A 268 20.48 7.39 10.87
C CYS A 268 21.99 7.64 10.93
N ASP A 269 22.77 6.67 11.41
CA ASP A 269 24.24 6.79 11.56
C ASP A 269 24.65 8.02 12.39
N TYR A 270 23.94 8.27 13.51
CA TYR A 270 24.20 9.40 14.42
C TYR A 270 24.04 10.80 13.78
N ARG A 271 23.33 10.88 12.65
CA ARG A 271 22.97 12.15 12.02
C ARG A 271 21.76 12.77 12.72
N SER A 272 21.78 14.09 12.83
CA SER A 272 20.65 14.82 13.40
C SER A 272 19.43 14.78 12.48
N THR A 273 18.24 14.97 13.04
CA THR A 273 16.99 15.07 12.26
C THR A 273 17.08 16.14 11.16
N TRP A 274 17.60 17.33 11.48
CA TRP A 274 17.81 18.40 10.48
C TRP A 274 18.81 18.04 9.38
N GLU A 275 19.86 17.26 9.67
CA GLU A 275 20.81 16.81 8.66
C GLU A 275 20.13 15.89 7.62
N VAL A 276 19.25 15.00 8.08
CA VAL A 276 18.44 14.16 7.18
C VAL A 276 17.49 15.02 6.34
N ILE A 277 16.75 15.93 6.98
CA ILE A 277 15.79 16.82 6.31
C ILE A 277 16.49 17.72 5.28
N SER A 278 17.61 18.36 5.63
CA SER A 278 18.33 19.27 4.73
C SER A 278 19.01 18.58 3.54
N ASN A 279 19.26 17.27 3.64
CA ASN A 279 19.77 16.46 2.54
C ASN A 279 18.67 15.87 1.65
N SER A 280 17.39 16.02 2.02
CA SER A 280 16.25 15.52 1.26
C SER A 280 16.07 16.25 -0.09
N GLU A 281 15.36 15.60 -1.02
CA GLU A 281 15.00 16.21 -2.30
C GLU A 281 14.11 17.45 -2.12
N ASP A 282 13.18 17.41 -1.16
CA ASP A 282 12.31 18.54 -0.81
C ASP A 282 13.13 19.79 -0.45
N PHE A 283 14.20 19.62 0.33
CA PHE A 283 15.05 20.75 0.74
C PHE A 283 15.89 21.28 -0.42
N LYS A 284 16.45 20.38 -1.24
CA LYS A 284 17.22 20.75 -2.43
C LYS A 284 16.38 21.51 -3.47
N ASN A 285 15.09 21.20 -3.55
CA ASN A 285 14.15 21.81 -4.49
C ASN A 285 13.35 23.00 -3.92
N SER A 286 13.74 23.54 -2.76
CA SER A 286 13.06 24.68 -2.14
C SER A 286 14.03 25.81 -1.77
N THR A 287 13.48 27.00 -1.61
CA THR A 287 14.20 28.19 -1.11
C THR A 287 13.38 28.87 -0.02
N PRO A 288 13.99 29.47 1.02
CA PRO A 288 13.21 30.14 2.07
C PRO A 288 12.31 31.24 1.49
N MET A 289 11.09 31.33 2.00
CA MET A 289 10.12 32.34 1.59
C MET A 289 10.28 33.60 2.45
N GLU A 290 10.18 34.76 1.79
CA GLU A 290 10.20 36.07 2.46
C GLU A 290 8.84 36.42 3.08
N THR A 291 7.75 35.95 2.48
CA THR A 291 6.38 36.21 2.91
C THR A 291 5.75 34.98 3.53
N SER A 292 4.80 35.18 4.44
CA SER A 292 4.00 34.10 5.00
C SER A 292 3.22 33.37 3.89
N PRO A 293 3.11 32.03 3.96
CA PRO A 293 2.38 31.25 2.98
C PRO A 293 0.86 31.49 3.08
N PRO A 294 0.10 31.26 2.00
CA PRO A 294 -1.36 31.26 2.07
C PRO A 294 -1.87 30.09 2.93
N PRO A 295 -3.09 30.19 3.50
CA PRO A 295 -3.70 29.07 4.21
C PRO A 295 -3.96 27.88 3.26
N PRO A 296 -3.97 26.64 3.76
CA PRO A 296 -4.23 25.46 2.94
C PRO A 296 -5.63 25.51 2.30
N VAL A 297 -5.73 25.00 1.07
CA VAL A 297 -6.98 24.83 0.34
C VAL A 297 -7.45 23.38 0.48
N PHE A 298 -8.71 23.22 0.88
CA PHE A 298 -9.30 21.91 1.13
C PHE A 298 -10.31 21.50 0.06
N SER A 299 -10.25 20.25 -0.37
CA SER A 299 -11.27 19.60 -1.19
C SER A 299 -11.90 18.45 -0.41
N LEU A 300 -13.22 18.42 -0.32
CA LEU A 300 -13.96 17.31 0.29
C LEU A 300 -14.40 16.36 -0.81
N LEU A 301 -13.94 15.12 -0.74
CA LEU A 301 -14.13 14.10 -1.76
C LEU A 301 -14.90 12.94 -1.17
N ARG A 302 -15.96 12.46 -1.83
CA ARG A 302 -16.72 11.29 -1.38
C ARG A 302 -16.84 10.29 -2.54
N PRO A 303 -16.37 9.05 -2.38
CA PRO A 303 -16.63 7.99 -3.34
C PRO A 303 -18.15 7.81 -3.58
N ARG A 304 -18.50 7.50 -4.82
CA ARG A 304 -19.88 7.24 -5.28
C ARG A 304 -19.89 5.96 -6.12
N GLU A 305 -21.05 5.60 -6.68
CA GLU A 305 -21.23 4.47 -7.61
C GLU A 305 -20.03 4.30 -8.57
N ARG A 306 -19.28 3.21 -8.45
CA ARG A 306 -18.11 2.95 -9.30
C ARG A 306 -18.55 2.84 -10.77
N ILE A 307 -17.93 3.63 -11.65
CA ILE A 307 -18.20 3.64 -13.10
C ILE A 307 -16.94 3.16 -13.80
N VAL A 308 -16.99 1.96 -14.39
CA VAL A 308 -15.84 1.34 -15.04
C VAL A 308 -16.18 0.91 -16.47
N CYS A 309 -15.25 1.10 -17.40
CA CYS A 309 -15.38 0.65 -18.78
C CYS A 309 -14.24 -0.31 -19.13
N LEU A 310 -14.57 -1.52 -19.56
CA LEU A 310 -13.61 -2.45 -20.14
C LEU A 310 -13.31 -2.03 -21.57
N VAL A 311 -12.04 -1.90 -21.93
CA VAL A 311 -11.58 -1.67 -23.30
C VAL A 311 -10.78 -2.88 -23.73
N LEU A 312 -11.34 -3.65 -24.67
CA LEU A 312 -10.82 -4.93 -25.10
C LEU A 312 -10.16 -4.82 -26.48
N ASP A 313 -8.91 -5.24 -26.54
CA ASP A 313 -8.17 -5.39 -27.77
C ASP A 313 -8.57 -6.68 -28.49
N LYS A 314 -9.07 -6.52 -29.71
CA LYS A 314 -9.40 -7.64 -30.60
C LYS A 314 -8.56 -7.64 -31.87
N SER A 315 -7.47 -6.88 -31.91
CA SER A 315 -6.59 -6.75 -33.08
C SER A 315 -6.04 -8.10 -33.55
N GLY A 316 -5.55 -8.16 -34.79
CA GLY A 316 -5.01 -9.40 -35.36
C GLY A 316 -3.87 -10.04 -34.55
N SER A 317 -3.06 -9.25 -33.83
CA SER A 317 -1.96 -9.75 -32.97
C SER A 317 -2.46 -10.55 -31.76
N MET A 318 -3.71 -10.34 -31.34
CA MET A 318 -4.38 -11.11 -30.29
C MET A 318 -4.67 -12.58 -30.68
N SER A 319 -4.51 -12.94 -31.97
CA SER A 319 -4.63 -14.33 -32.44
C SER A 319 -3.45 -15.21 -32.00
N GLY A 320 -2.31 -14.61 -31.65
CA GLY A 320 -1.12 -15.33 -31.20
C GLY A 320 -1.19 -15.75 -29.73
N SER A 321 -0.48 -16.82 -29.37
CA SER A 321 -0.16 -17.19 -27.98
C SER A 321 -1.36 -17.28 -27.02
N ASP A 322 -2.54 -17.64 -27.53
CA ASP A 322 -3.80 -17.70 -26.78
C ASP A 322 -4.19 -16.37 -26.11
N ARG A 323 -3.68 -15.22 -26.60
CA ARG A 323 -3.87 -13.87 -26.02
C ARG A 323 -5.36 -13.52 -25.91
N LEU A 324 -6.13 -13.67 -26.99
CA LEU A 324 -7.58 -13.41 -26.99
C LEU A 324 -8.33 -14.22 -25.91
N ASN A 325 -8.01 -15.51 -25.78
CA ASN A 325 -8.64 -16.38 -24.79
C ASN A 325 -8.29 -15.94 -23.35
N ARG A 326 -7.01 -15.62 -23.10
CA ARG A 326 -6.55 -15.12 -21.79
C ARG A 326 -7.21 -13.78 -21.44
N MET A 327 -7.37 -12.88 -22.41
CA MET A 327 -8.11 -11.64 -22.24
C MET A 327 -9.59 -11.91 -21.89
N ASN A 328 -10.24 -12.82 -22.61
CA ASN A 328 -11.64 -13.18 -22.32
C ASN A 328 -11.81 -13.81 -20.94
N GLN A 329 -10.90 -14.69 -20.51
CA GLN A 329 -10.88 -15.22 -19.14
C GLN A 329 -10.79 -14.11 -18.10
N ALA A 330 -9.91 -13.13 -18.35
CA ALA A 330 -9.69 -11.98 -17.48
C ALA A 330 -10.93 -11.06 -17.45
N ALA A 331 -11.53 -10.75 -18.59
CA ALA A 331 -12.75 -9.95 -18.68
C ALA A 331 -13.95 -10.64 -18.01
N LYS A 332 -14.11 -11.96 -18.20
CA LYS A 332 -15.14 -12.75 -17.50
C LYS A 332 -14.95 -12.70 -16.00
N TYR A 333 -13.72 -12.91 -15.52
CA TYR A 333 -13.41 -12.81 -14.11
C TYR A 333 -13.72 -11.43 -13.54
N PHE A 334 -13.39 -10.35 -14.29
CA PHE A 334 -13.73 -9.00 -13.88
C PHE A 334 -15.23 -8.80 -13.71
N LEU A 335 -16.02 -9.20 -14.72
CA LEU A 335 -17.48 -9.04 -14.71
C LEU A 335 -18.17 -9.89 -13.64
N LEU A 336 -17.66 -11.10 -13.39
CA LEU A 336 -18.26 -12.03 -12.43
C LEU A 336 -17.88 -11.72 -10.98
N GLN A 337 -16.64 -11.29 -10.73
CA GLN A 337 -16.09 -11.23 -9.38
C GLN A 337 -15.58 -9.85 -8.97
N ILE A 338 -14.93 -9.09 -9.86
CA ILE A 338 -14.30 -7.80 -9.50
C ILE A 338 -15.32 -6.66 -9.47
N ALA A 339 -16.19 -6.59 -10.47
CA ALA A 339 -17.25 -5.61 -10.53
C ALA A 339 -18.28 -5.83 -9.43
N GLU A 340 -18.36 -4.90 -8.49
CA GLU A 340 -19.17 -5.01 -7.28
C GLU A 340 -20.65 -4.80 -7.54
N ASN A 341 -21.53 -5.45 -6.79
CA ASN A 341 -22.96 -5.17 -6.91
C ASN A 341 -23.25 -3.68 -6.64
N GLY A 342 -23.91 -3.03 -7.59
CA GLY A 342 -24.12 -1.57 -7.58
C GLY A 342 -23.19 -0.79 -8.49
N SER A 343 -22.06 -1.35 -8.96
CA SER A 343 -21.19 -0.67 -9.93
C SER A 343 -21.78 -0.67 -11.34
N TRP A 344 -21.58 0.42 -12.08
CA TRP A 344 -21.87 0.49 -13.50
C TRP A 344 -20.67 0.00 -14.31
N VAL A 345 -20.88 -0.95 -15.22
CA VAL A 345 -19.85 -1.48 -16.10
C VAL A 345 -20.25 -1.25 -17.56
N GLY A 346 -19.38 -0.59 -18.31
CA GLY A 346 -19.41 -0.55 -19.77
C GLY A 346 -18.35 -1.47 -20.38
N MET A 347 -18.50 -1.77 -21.67
CA MET A 347 -17.48 -2.48 -22.45
C MET A 347 -17.32 -1.79 -23.80
N VAL A 348 -16.14 -1.87 -24.39
CA VAL A 348 -15.81 -1.37 -25.73
C VAL A 348 -14.82 -2.35 -26.35
N HIS A 349 -15.02 -2.66 -27.63
CA HIS A 349 -14.01 -3.37 -28.43
C HIS A 349 -13.30 -2.39 -29.36
N PHE A 350 -12.04 -2.65 -29.67
CA PHE A 350 -11.38 -1.92 -30.76
C PHE A 350 -12.19 -2.05 -32.06
N ASN A 351 -12.37 -0.93 -32.76
CA ASN A 351 -13.11 -0.82 -34.03
C ASN A 351 -14.63 -1.06 -33.98
N SER A 352 -15.26 -1.28 -32.80
CA SER A 352 -16.72 -1.32 -32.69
C SER A 352 -17.24 -0.92 -31.30
N MET A 353 -18.11 0.09 -31.25
CA MET A 353 -18.79 0.49 -30.01
C MET A 353 -19.95 -0.47 -29.69
N ARG A 354 -19.83 -1.22 -28.59
CA ARG A 354 -20.90 -2.07 -28.05
C ARG A 354 -21.06 -1.75 -26.57
N SER A 355 -22.09 -1.00 -26.21
CA SER A 355 -22.35 -0.63 -24.81
C SER A 355 -23.59 -1.35 -24.30
N ASN A 356 -23.43 -2.16 -23.26
CA ASN A 356 -24.55 -2.79 -22.57
C ASN A 356 -24.42 -2.59 -21.06
N THR A 357 -25.55 -2.48 -20.35
CA THR A 357 -25.59 -2.21 -18.91
C THR A 357 -25.81 -3.47 -18.06
N GLU A 358 -26.19 -4.58 -18.68
CA GLU A 358 -26.40 -5.86 -18.00
C GLU A 358 -25.18 -6.77 -18.12
N ARG A 359 -24.63 -7.19 -16.98
CA ARG A 359 -23.40 -8.01 -16.92
C ARG A 359 -23.49 -9.31 -17.71
N ASN A 360 -24.65 -9.97 -17.67
CA ASN A 360 -24.85 -11.22 -18.39
C ASN A 360 -24.75 -11.01 -19.91
N THR A 361 -25.30 -9.90 -20.41
CA THR A 361 -25.20 -9.57 -21.83
C THR A 361 -23.77 -9.19 -22.22
N LEU A 362 -23.05 -8.49 -21.34
CA LEU A 362 -21.61 -8.22 -21.55
C LEU A 362 -20.78 -9.51 -21.61
N LEU A 363 -21.12 -10.55 -20.85
CA LEU A 363 -20.44 -11.85 -20.91
C LEU A 363 -20.65 -12.56 -22.26
N GLU A 364 -21.83 -12.39 -22.87
CA GLU A 364 -22.17 -12.94 -24.19
C GLU A 364 -21.55 -12.14 -25.35
N GLU A 365 -21.23 -10.87 -25.12
CA GLU A 365 -20.70 -9.96 -26.14
C GLU A 365 -19.17 -10.04 -26.31
N LEU A 366 -18.44 -10.79 -25.49
CA LEU A 366 -16.96 -10.89 -25.56
C LEU A 366 -16.45 -11.32 -26.95
N PRO A 367 -15.31 -10.77 -27.41
CA PRO A 367 -14.82 -11.01 -28.76
C PRO A 367 -14.40 -12.46 -28.97
N SER A 368 -14.93 -13.09 -30.02
CA SER A 368 -14.63 -14.48 -30.40
C SER A 368 -13.56 -14.62 -31.49
N VAL A 369 -13.27 -13.52 -32.20
CA VAL A 369 -12.30 -13.47 -33.30
C VAL A 369 -11.39 -12.27 -33.12
N ALA A 370 -10.09 -12.49 -33.33
CA ALA A 370 -9.08 -11.46 -33.39
C ALA A 370 -8.97 -10.94 -34.84
N ASP A 371 -9.45 -9.72 -35.10
CA ASP A 371 -9.42 -9.05 -36.40
C ASP A 371 -9.29 -7.52 -36.29
N GLY A 372 -8.81 -6.90 -37.37
CA GLY A 372 -8.65 -5.45 -37.47
C GLY A 372 -7.34 -4.91 -36.89
N GLY A 373 -7.18 -3.58 -36.95
CA GLY A 373 -6.00 -2.87 -36.45
C GLY A 373 -6.13 -2.45 -34.99
N THR A 374 -4.98 -2.18 -34.37
CA THR A 374 -4.86 -1.69 -32.98
C THR A 374 -4.96 -0.16 -32.98
N SER A 375 -5.93 0.40 -32.25
CA SER A 375 -6.01 1.84 -31.98
C SER A 375 -6.49 2.05 -30.55
N ILE A 376 -5.53 2.13 -29.63
CA ILE A 376 -5.73 2.31 -28.19
C ILE A 376 -6.46 3.64 -27.94
N CYS A 377 -6.02 4.72 -28.61
CA CYS A 377 -6.64 6.02 -28.46
C CYS A 377 -8.10 6.04 -28.92
N SER A 378 -8.45 5.34 -30.01
CA SER A 378 -9.85 5.23 -30.43
C SER A 378 -10.69 4.42 -29.44
N GLY A 379 -10.11 3.37 -28.84
CA GLY A 379 -10.76 2.61 -27.78
C GLY A 379 -11.05 3.45 -26.54
N ILE A 380 -10.08 4.27 -26.10
CA ILE A 380 -10.23 5.19 -24.96
C ILE A 380 -11.28 6.26 -25.26
N GLN A 381 -11.26 6.87 -26.45
CA GLN A 381 -12.28 7.86 -26.85
C GLN A 381 -13.69 7.27 -26.91
N ALA A 382 -13.82 6.03 -27.39
CA ALA A 382 -15.09 5.31 -27.36
C ALA A 382 -15.55 5.04 -25.92
N ALA A 383 -14.63 4.68 -25.01
CA ALA A 383 -14.95 4.52 -23.60
C ALA A 383 -15.43 5.84 -22.98
N PHE A 384 -14.83 6.99 -23.31
CA PHE A 384 -15.31 8.31 -22.88
C PHE A 384 -16.74 8.57 -23.33
N GLN A 385 -17.10 8.22 -24.58
CA GLN A 385 -18.47 8.35 -25.06
C GLN A 385 -19.44 7.42 -24.32
N VAL A 386 -19.02 6.20 -24.02
CA VAL A 386 -19.84 5.20 -23.30
C VAL A 386 -20.07 5.64 -21.86
N ILE A 387 -19.03 6.07 -21.15
CA ILE A 387 -19.10 6.65 -19.80
C ILE A 387 -19.93 7.94 -19.81
N GLY A 388 -19.73 8.80 -20.81
CA GLY A 388 -20.43 10.08 -20.99
C GLY A 388 -21.95 9.96 -21.13
N LYS A 389 -22.46 8.78 -21.52
CA LYS A 389 -23.92 8.50 -21.52
C LYS A 389 -24.48 8.27 -20.12
N LYS A 390 -23.65 7.82 -19.17
CA LYS A 390 -24.03 7.55 -17.78
C LYS A 390 -23.78 8.76 -16.87
N THR A 391 -22.67 9.48 -17.08
CA THR A 391 -22.27 10.63 -16.26
C THR A 391 -21.79 11.78 -17.14
N SER A 392 -22.14 13.01 -16.78
CA SER A 392 -21.68 14.22 -17.49
C SER A 392 -20.22 14.57 -17.18
N GLN A 393 -19.67 14.04 -16.09
CA GLN A 393 -18.27 14.21 -15.68
C GLN A 393 -17.54 12.86 -15.80
N LEU A 394 -16.40 12.87 -16.50
CA LEU A 394 -15.56 11.69 -16.67
C LEU A 394 -14.63 11.47 -15.46
N ASP A 395 -14.36 12.52 -14.68
CA ASP A 395 -13.50 12.50 -13.50
C ASP A 395 -13.85 11.35 -12.54
N GLY A 396 -12.84 10.57 -12.17
CA GLY A 396 -12.98 9.42 -11.27
C GLY A 396 -13.72 8.22 -11.88
N SER A 397 -13.98 8.23 -13.19
CA SER A 397 -14.38 7.02 -13.91
C SER A 397 -13.14 6.20 -14.26
N GLU A 398 -13.32 4.89 -14.41
CA GLU A 398 -12.23 3.94 -14.62
C GLU A 398 -12.29 3.31 -16.01
N ILE A 399 -11.11 3.11 -16.62
CA ILE A 399 -10.95 2.31 -17.82
C ILE A 399 -10.00 1.17 -17.49
N VAL A 400 -10.43 -0.07 -17.72
CA VAL A 400 -9.55 -1.24 -17.69
C VAL A 400 -9.22 -1.61 -19.13
N LEU A 401 -8.00 -1.32 -19.54
CA LEU A 401 -7.49 -1.55 -20.89
C LEU A 401 -6.77 -2.89 -20.95
N LEU A 402 -7.33 -3.85 -21.69
CA LEU A 402 -6.71 -5.15 -21.95
C LEU A 402 -6.21 -5.19 -23.39
N THR A 403 -4.89 -5.17 -23.58
CA THR A 403 -4.24 -5.10 -24.90
C THR A 403 -2.89 -5.81 -24.88
N ASP A 404 -2.40 -6.27 -26.03
CA ASP A 404 -0.98 -6.63 -26.17
C ASP A 404 -0.06 -5.41 -26.33
N GLY A 405 -0.66 -4.22 -26.49
CA GLY A 405 -0.03 -2.92 -26.37
C GLY A 405 0.78 -2.49 -27.60
N GLU A 406 0.69 -3.22 -28.71
CA GLU A 406 1.42 -2.93 -29.96
C GLU A 406 0.75 -1.77 -30.74
N ASP A 407 0.76 -0.54 -30.19
CA ASP A 407 0.22 0.68 -30.84
C ASP A 407 1.14 1.89 -30.69
N ASN A 408 1.91 2.17 -31.74
CA ASN A 408 2.83 3.32 -31.81
C ASN A 408 2.14 4.69 -31.93
N THR A 409 0.81 4.73 -32.05
CA THR A 409 0.03 5.97 -32.10
C THR A 409 -0.57 6.36 -30.74
N ALA A 410 -0.43 5.50 -29.72
CA ALA A 410 -0.96 5.71 -28.38
C ALA A 410 -0.52 7.03 -27.75
N GLY A 411 0.71 7.50 -28.05
CA GLY A 411 1.22 8.79 -27.56
C GLY A 411 0.34 10.00 -27.86
N SER A 412 -0.53 9.93 -28.89
CA SER A 412 -1.39 11.04 -29.30
C SER A 412 -2.52 11.38 -28.32
N CYS A 413 -2.92 10.46 -27.44
CA CYS A 413 -4.03 10.68 -26.51
C CYS A 413 -3.62 10.79 -25.03
N VAL A 414 -2.32 10.74 -24.71
CA VAL A 414 -1.81 10.84 -23.33
C VAL A 414 -2.33 12.12 -22.64
N GLU A 415 -2.22 13.26 -23.32
CA GLU A 415 -2.65 14.55 -22.76
C GLU A 415 -4.19 14.62 -22.60
N THR A 416 -4.94 14.03 -23.53
CA THR A 416 -6.41 13.97 -23.41
C THR A 416 -6.84 13.11 -22.22
N VAL A 417 -6.17 11.97 -22.00
CA VAL A 417 -6.38 11.12 -20.83
C VAL A 417 -6.09 11.89 -19.55
N LYS A 418 -4.93 12.55 -19.49
CA LYS A 418 -4.52 13.36 -18.33
C LYS A 418 -5.52 14.46 -17.99
N GLN A 419 -6.04 15.17 -18.99
CA GLN A 419 -7.01 16.25 -18.80
C GLN A 419 -8.43 15.75 -18.46
N SER A 420 -8.75 14.49 -18.76
CA SER A 420 -10.09 13.93 -18.55
C SER A 420 -10.38 13.52 -17.10
N GLY A 421 -9.36 13.37 -16.26
CA GLY A 421 -9.49 12.89 -14.88
C GLY A 421 -9.91 11.41 -14.75
N VAL A 422 -9.88 10.64 -15.85
CA VAL A 422 -10.16 9.19 -15.89
C VAL A 422 -8.93 8.41 -15.43
N ILE A 423 -9.18 7.35 -14.66
CA ILE A 423 -8.15 6.40 -14.20
C ILE A 423 -7.99 5.29 -15.24
N ILE A 424 -6.78 5.05 -15.74
CA ILE A 424 -6.50 3.93 -16.65
C ILE A 424 -5.71 2.82 -15.95
N HIS A 425 -6.33 1.64 -15.89
CA HIS A 425 -5.69 0.38 -15.49
C HIS A 425 -5.24 -0.38 -16.74
N LEU A 426 -3.94 -0.49 -16.96
CA LEU A 426 -3.38 -1.26 -18.07
C LEU A 426 -3.11 -2.70 -17.67
N ILE A 427 -3.60 -3.64 -18.48
CA ILE A 427 -3.23 -5.06 -18.44
C ILE A 427 -2.65 -5.45 -19.79
N ALA A 428 -1.32 -5.59 -19.82
CA ALA A 428 -0.58 -5.95 -21.01
C ALA A 428 -0.52 -7.47 -21.24
N LEU A 429 -0.91 -7.95 -22.42
CA LEU A 429 -0.87 -9.36 -22.85
C LEU A 429 0.41 -9.69 -23.62
N GLY A 430 1.56 -9.42 -23.04
CA GLY A 430 2.86 -9.69 -23.64
C GLY A 430 3.94 -8.72 -23.17
N PRO A 431 5.20 -8.92 -23.60
CA PRO A 431 6.30 -8.04 -23.25
C PRO A 431 6.33 -6.74 -24.08
N ASP A 432 5.60 -6.68 -25.19
CA ASP A 432 5.78 -5.69 -26.26
C ASP A 432 4.85 -4.46 -26.15
N ALA A 433 4.29 -4.19 -24.97
CA ALA A 433 3.40 -3.03 -24.79
C ALA A 433 4.14 -1.69 -24.96
N ASP A 434 3.53 -0.77 -25.72
CA ASP A 434 4.08 0.54 -26.03
C ASP A 434 4.28 1.40 -24.76
N ALA A 435 5.37 2.17 -24.76
CA ALA A 435 5.76 3.01 -23.63
C ALA A 435 4.73 4.11 -23.32
N ALA A 436 4.01 4.63 -24.32
CA ALA A 436 2.99 5.65 -24.11
C ALA A 436 1.76 5.11 -23.37
N VAL A 437 1.37 3.86 -23.61
CA VAL A 437 0.25 3.20 -22.90
C VAL A 437 0.62 2.99 -21.44
N THR A 438 1.90 2.66 -21.24
CA THR A 438 2.51 2.51 -19.94
C THR A 438 2.50 3.85 -19.17
N GLU A 439 2.92 4.93 -19.83
CA GLU A 439 2.89 6.30 -19.30
C GLU A 439 1.47 6.74 -18.90
N MET A 440 0.44 6.47 -19.71
CA MET A 440 -0.95 6.84 -19.36
C MET A 440 -1.40 6.19 -18.05
N SER A 441 -1.06 4.92 -17.85
CA SER A 441 -1.44 4.20 -16.64
C SER A 441 -0.62 4.67 -15.43
N ASP A 442 0.66 4.98 -15.62
CA ASP A 442 1.50 5.55 -14.56
C ASP A 442 1.05 6.98 -14.15
N ILE A 443 0.52 7.77 -15.09
CA ILE A 443 0.02 9.14 -14.84
C ILE A 443 -1.34 9.13 -14.11
N THR A 444 -2.24 8.21 -14.48
CA THR A 444 -3.65 8.29 -14.05
C THR A 444 -4.09 7.21 -13.08
N GLY A 445 -3.33 6.13 -12.92
CA GLY A 445 -3.74 4.97 -12.15
C GLY A 445 -2.57 4.04 -11.79
N LYS A 446 -2.81 2.73 -11.87
CA LYS A 446 -1.80 1.70 -11.63
C LYS A 446 -1.53 0.89 -12.89
N ALA A 447 -0.28 0.93 -13.38
CA ALA A 447 0.17 0.01 -14.40
C ALA A 447 0.48 -1.36 -13.78
N CYS A 448 -0.48 -2.28 -13.85
CA CYS A 448 -0.33 -3.61 -13.26
C CYS A 448 0.43 -4.54 -14.23
N ARG A 449 1.73 -4.68 -14.00
CA ARG A 449 2.67 -5.34 -14.91
C ARG A 449 3.07 -6.75 -14.46
N ASN A 450 2.10 -7.55 -14.01
CA ASN A 450 2.33 -8.90 -13.51
C ASN A 450 2.11 -9.98 -14.58
N ASN A 451 2.86 -11.08 -14.47
CA ASN A 451 2.76 -12.21 -15.41
C ASN A 451 1.39 -12.94 -15.32
N GLY A 452 0.71 -12.83 -14.17
CA GLY A 452 -0.66 -13.30 -13.96
C GLY A 452 -1.70 -12.22 -14.25
N LEU A 453 -2.51 -12.39 -15.31
CA LEU A 453 -3.59 -11.43 -15.65
C LEU A 453 -4.62 -11.27 -14.53
N ILE A 454 -5.02 -12.38 -13.89
CA ILE A 454 -6.01 -12.36 -12.82
C ILE A 454 -5.44 -11.68 -11.58
N ASP A 455 -4.17 -11.94 -11.27
CA ASP A 455 -3.45 -11.31 -10.16
C ASP A 455 -3.36 -9.78 -10.36
N ALA A 456 -3.05 -9.33 -11.58
CA ALA A 456 -3.05 -7.92 -11.96
C ALA A 456 -4.44 -7.29 -11.85
N LEU A 457 -5.49 -8.01 -12.28
CA LEU A 457 -6.87 -7.54 -12.21
C LEU A 457 -7.37 -7.35 -10.78
N VAL A 458 -6.97 -8.23 -9.84
CA VAL A 458 -7.36 -8.10 -8.43
C VAL A 458 -6.91 -6.75 -7.84
N LEU A 459 -5.77 -6.21 -8.28
CA LEU A 459 -5.29 -4.89 -7.85
C LEU A 459 -6.25 -3.75 -8.26
N THR A 460 -7.00 -3.90 -9.35
CA THR A 460 -8.03 -2.92 -9.75
C THR A 460 -9.23 -2.88 -8.80
N SER A 461 -9.34 -3.82 -7.86
CA SER A 461 -10.37 -3.79 -6.82
C SER A 461 -10.05 -2.82 -5.68
N GLU A 462 -8.80 -2.33 -5.55
CA GLU A 462 -8.39 -1.41 -4.48
C GLU A 462 -9.06 -0.03 -4.56
N ASN A 463 -9.48 0.38 -5.76
CA ASN A 463 -10.28 1.60 -5.96
C ASN A 463 -11.73 1.45 -5.50
N SER A 464 -12.12 0.24 -5.11
CA SER A 464 -13.46 -0.04 -4.66
C SER A 464 -13.57 0.09 -3.14
N PHE A 465 -14.78 -0.03 -2.60
CA PHE A 465 -14.99 0.19 -1.16
C PHE A 465 -14.20 -0.83 -0.34
N ILE A 466 -13.65 -0.41 0.81
CA ILE A 466 -12.72 -1.22 1.62
C ILE A 466 -13.26 -2.63 1.90
N PHE A 467 -14.55 -2.76 2.20
CA PHE A 467 -15.22 -4.04 2.48
C PHE A 467 -15.44 -4.92 1.24
N ASN A 468 -15.50 -4.29 0.08
CA ASN A 468 -15.56 -4.94 -1.21
C ASN A 468 -14.18 -4.97 -1.89
N ILE A 469 -13.09 -4.81 -1.14
CA ILE A 469 -11.77 -5.17 -1.69
C ILE A 469 -11.66 -6.68 -1.72
N ILE A 470 -11.29 -7.24 -2.87
CA ILE A 470 -11.09 -8.67 -3.02
C ILE A 470 -9.83 -9.07 -2.27
N LYS A 471 -9.91 -10.16 -1.49
CA LYS A 471 -8.78 -10.81 -0.85
C LYS A 471 -8.47 -12.10 -1.61
N GLN A 472 -7.28 -12.16 -2.18
CA GLN A 472 -6.80 -13.35 -2.85
C GLN A 472 -6.27 -14.34 -1.81
N LEU A 473 -6.85 -15.53 -1.78
CA LEU A 473 -6.47 -16.59 -0.86
C LEU A 473 -5.39 -17.47 -1.49
N GLU A 474 -5.62 -17.87 -2.75
CA GLU A 474 -4.69 -18.69 -3.52
C GLU A 474 -4.59 -18.21 -4.97
N SER A 475 -3.38 -18.27 -5.53
CA SER A 475 -3.11 -18.11 -6.96
C SER A 475 -1.93 -19.00 -7.33
N LYS A 476 -2.22 -20.08 -8.06
CA LYS A 476 -1.24 -21.12 -8.44
C LYS A 476 -1.42 -21.50 -9.89
N GLY A 477 -0.30 -21.69 -10.58
CA GLY A 477 -0.25 -22.25 -11.92
C GLY A 477 0.82 -23.34 -12.00
N SER A 478 0.60 -24.37 -12.80
CA SER A 478 1.63 -25.37 -13.09
C SER A 478 1.47 -25.95 -14.48
N ALA A 479 2.61 -26.19 -15.13
CA ALA A 479 2.69 -26.98 -16.35
C ALA A 479 2.75 -28.46 -15.99
N LEU A 480 1.78 -29.23 -16.45
CA LEU A 480 1.58 -30.64 -16.13
C LEU A 480 1.58 -31.49 -17.40
N ASN A 481 1.97 -32.76 -17.23
CA ASN A 481 1.81 -33.78 -18.27
C ASN A 481 0.49 -34.52 -18.08
N ASN A 482 0.09 -35.30 -19.09
CA ASN A 482 -1.15 -36.05 -19.04
C ASN A 482 -1.24 -36.92 -17.78
N ASP A 483 -2.42 -36.97 -17.17
CA ASP A 483 -2.75 -37.68 -15.93
C ASP A 483 -2.00 -37.24 -14.66
N SER A 484 -1.18 -36.18 -14.76
CA SER A 484 -0.52 -35.57 -13.60
C SER A 484 -1.50 -34.68 -12.83
N TRP A 485 -1.29 -34.61 -11.51
CA TRP A 485 -2.20 -33.95 -10.58
C TRP A 485 -1.62 -32.67 -10.00
N MET A 486 -2.46 -31.65 -9.85
CA MET A 486 -2.25 -30.51 -8.96
C MET A 486 -3.20 -30.64 -7.79
N ASN A 487 -2.63 -30.94 -6.62
CA ASN A 487 -3.36 -31.16 -5.38
C ASN A 487 -2.89 -30.15 -4.35
N ASP A 488 -3.81 -29.48 -3.68
CA ASP A 488 -3.49 -28.57 -2.58
C ASP A 488 -4.72 -28.26 -1.72
N THR A 489 -4.50 -27.46 -0.68
CA THR A 489 -5.54 -26.93 0.19
C THR A 489 -5.56 -25.40 0.18
N VAL A 490 -6.72 -24.82 0.43
CA VAL A 490 -6.92 -23.39 0.64
C VAL A 490 -7.60 -23.17 1.97
N ILE A 491 -7.01 -22.36 2.84
CA ILE A 491 -7.57 -22.04 4.16
C ILE A 491 -8.45 -20.80 4.06
N ILE A 492 -9.71 -20.96 4.44
CA ILE A 492 -10.66 -19.85 4.63
C ILE A 492 -10.83 -19.66 6.14
N ASP A 493 -10.31 -18.56 6.68
CA ASP A 493 -10.45 -18.20 8.10
C ASP A 493 -11.73 -17.41 8.37
N SER A 494 -12.06 -17.15 9.64
CA SER A 494 -13.30 -16.48 10.04
C SER A 494 -13.44 -15.02 9.59
N THR A 495 -12.36 -14.39 9.12
CA THR A 495 -12.37 -12.97 8.71
C THR A 495 -12.74 -12.78 7.24
N VAL A 496 -12.74 -13.86 6.45
CA VAL A 496 -13.15 -13.89 5.04
C VAL A 496 -14.19 -15.00 4.81
N GLY A 497 -14.84 -14.98 3.65
CA GLY A 497 -15.78 -16.05 3.28
C GLY A 497 -16.98 -15.57 2.48
N LYS A 498 -17.24 -14.25 2.43
CA LYS A 498 -18.30 -13.71 1.59
C LYS A 498 -17.85 -13.70 0.12
N ASP A 499 -18.77 -14.01 -0.79
CA ASP A 499 -18.54 -14.03 -2.24
C ASP A 499 -17.28 -14.81 -2.63
N THR A 500 -17.04 -15.94 -1.94
CA THR A 500 -15.89 -16.80 -2.22
C THR A 500 -16.03 -17.42 -3.60
N PHE A 501 -15.02 -17.21 -4.43
CA PHE A 501 -15.00 -17.59 -5.83
C PHE A 501 -13.79 -18.47 -6.13
N PHE A 502 -14.06 -19.67 -6.65
CA PHE A 502 -13.06 -20.59 -7.17
C PHE A 502 -13.05 -20.50 -8.68
N GLN A 503 -11.89 -20.22 -9.27
CA GLN A 503 -11.67 -20.22 -10.71
C GLN A 503 -10.60 -21.24 -11.06
N PHE A 504 -10.83 -21.99 -12.14
CA PHE A 504 -9.87 -22.90 -12.73
C PHE A 504 -9.73 -22.57 -14.21
N THR A 505 -8.51 -22.55 -14.74
CA THR A 505 -8.28 -22.35 -16.18
C THR A 505 -7.29 -23.38 -16.73
N TRP A 506 -7.36 -23.62 -18.03
CA TRP A 506 -6.48 -24.53 -18.75
C TRP A 506 -6.06 -23.96 -20.12
N SER A 507 -5.01 -24.52 -20.71
CA SER A 507 -4.48 -24.07 -22.00
C SER A 507 -4.88 -24.96 -23.18
N LYS A 508 -5.11 -26.27 -22.98
CA LYS A 508 -5.46 -27.21 -24.07
C LYS A 508 -6.79 -27.94 -23.85
N GLN A 509 -6.90 -28.79 -22.83
CA GLN A 509 -8.06 -29.66 -22.57
C GLN A 509 -8.65 -29.41 -21.18
N PRO A 510 -9.99 -29.52 -21.02
CA PRO A 510 -10.63 -29.33 -19.73
C PRO A 510 -10.12 -30.38 -18.72
N PRO A 511 -9.65 -29.97 -17.52
CA PRO A 511 -9.18 -30.88 -16.50
C PRO A 511 -10.34 -31.57 -15.78
N GLU A 512 -10.06 -32.68 -15.10
CA GLU A 512 -10.96 -33.16 -14.05
C GLU A 512 -10.77 -32.33 -12.79
N ILE A 513 -11.87 -31.84 -12.21
CA ILE A 513 -11.89 -30.93 -11.08
C ILE A 513 -12.63 -31.60 -9.93
N PHE A 514 -11.97 -31.69 -8.78
CA PHE A 514 -12.57 -32.11 -7.54
C PHE A 514 -12.32 -31.07 -6.46
N LEU A 515 -13.36 -30.75 -5.69
CA LEU A 515 -13.31 -29.80 -4.59
C LEU A 515 -14.09 -30.35 -3.40
N TRP A 516 -13.52 -30.27 -2.21
CA TRP A 516 -14.17 -30.69 -0.97
C TRP A 516 -14.19 -29.51 0.01
N ASN A 517 -15.35 -29.34 0.65
CA ASN A 517 -15.49 -28.40 1.76
C ASN A 517 -14.78 -28.93 3.02
N PRO A 518 -14.66 -28.13 4.10
CA PRO A 518 -13.97 -28.53 5.33
C PRO A 518 -14.58 -29.76 6.02
N ASN A 519 -15.84 -30.11 5.73
CA ASN A 519 -16.51 -31.30 6.26
C ASN A 519 -16.29 -32.55 5.39
N GLY A 520 -15.50 -32.46 4.31
CA GLY A 520 -15.25 -33.55 3.37
C GLY A 520 -16.39 -33.82 2.38
N THR A 521 -17.38 -32.92 2.28
CA THR A 521 -18.43 -33.02 1.26
C THR A 521 -17.92 -32.50 -0.07
N ALA A 522 -18.06 -33.31 -1.12
CA ALA A 522 -17.69 -32.92 -2.47
C ALA A 522 -18.62 -31.82 -3.00
N VAL A 523 -18.04 -30.81 -3.64
CA VAL A 523 -18.75 -29.71 -4.29
C VAL A 523 -18.67 -29.90 -5.80
N THR A 524 -19.82 -29.98 -6.46
CA THR A 524 -19.91 -30.42 -7.87
C THR A 524 -20.54 -29.38 -8.81
N ASN A 525 -21.09 -28.28 -8.30
CA ASN A 525 -21.88 -27.32 -9.08
C ASN A 525 -21.01 -26.29 -9.82
N PHE A 526 -20.01 -26.75 -10.56
CA PHE A 526 -19.16 -25.87 -11.37
C PHE A 526 -19.87 -25.42 -12.64
N THR A 527 -19.72 -24.14 -12.97
CA THR A 527 -20.04 -23.65 -14.31
C THR A 527 -18.83 -23.89 -15.19
N MET A 528 -19.01 -24.72 -16.23
CA MET A 528 -17.97 -25.05 -17.20
C MET A 528 -18.12 -24.21 -18.46
N ASP A 529 -17.08 -23.45 -18.79
CA ASP A 529 -16.98 -22.65 -20.00
C ASP A 529 -15.80 -23.12 -20.84
N THR A 530 -16.09 -24.09 -21.72
CA THR A 530 -15.07 -24.68 -22.58
C THR A 530 -14.57 -23.73 -23.66
N ALA A 531 -15.38 -22.74 -24.06
CA ALA A 531 -15.02 -21.77 -25.08
C ALA A 531 -13.93 -20.82 -24.57
N SER A 532 -14.06 -20.35 -23.33
CA SER A 532 -13.04 -19.53 -22.64
C SER A 532 -12.04 -20.35 -21.83
N LYS A 533 -12.05 -21.69 -21.94
CA LYS A 533 -11.17 -22.61 -21.21
C LYS A 533 -11.13 -22.34 -19.69
N MET A 534 -12.30 -22.15 -19.07
CA MET A 534 -12.40 -21.88 -17.64
C MET A 534 -13.56 -22.63 -16.96
N ALA A 535 -13.35 -22.95 -15.68
CA ALA A 535 -14.37 -23.43 -14.74
C ALA A 535 -14.48 -22.41 -13.62
N TYR A 536 -15.67 -22.22 -13.07
CA TYR A 536 -15.79 -21.44 -11.86
C TYR A 536 -16.96 -21.85 -10.98
N LEU A 537 -16.89 -21.43 -9.72
CA LEU A 537 -17.90 -21.68 -8.70
C LEU A 537 -17.90 -20.51 -7.71
N THR A 538 -19.08 -19.98 -7.45
CA THR A 538 -19.32 -19.05 -6.33
C THR A 538 -19.95 -19.81 -5.17
N ILE A 539 -19.37 -19.73 -3.98
CA ILE A 539 -19.94 -20.33 -2.77
C ILE A 539 -21.11 -19.46 -2.31
N PRO A 540 -22.32 -20.01 -2.15
CA PRO A 540 -23.48 -19.23 -1.71
C PRO A 540 -23.33 -18.79 -0.26
N GLY A 541 -23.64 -17.52 0.02
CA GLY A 541 -23.57 -16.94 1.36
C GLY A 541 -22.11 -16.77 1.84
N THR A 542 -21.85 -17.17 3.09
CA THR A 542 -20.50 -17.16 3.67
C THR A 542 -19.92 -18.57 3.61
N ALA A 543 -18.76 -18.71 2.98
CA ALA A 543 -18.03 -19.97 2.90
C ALA A 543 -17.67 -20.49 4.30
N GLN A 544 -17.69 -21.81 4.45
CA GLN A 544 -17.33 -22.48 5.69
C GLN A 544 -15.87 -22.24 6.03
N VAL A 545 -15.62 -21.86 7.29
CA VAL A 545 -14.28 -21.69 7.84
C VAL A 545 -13.59 -23.06 7.91
N GLY A 546 -12.34 -23.12 7.47
CA GLY A 546 -11.51 -24.32 7.49
C GLY A 546 -10.75 -24.55 6.19
N SER A 547 -10.20 -25.76 6.07
CA SER A 547 -9.40 -26.18 4.91
C SER A 547 -10.28 -26.74 3.80
N TRP A 548 -10.24 -26.09 2.64
CA TRP A 548 -10.87 -26.55 1.40
C TRP A 548 -9.83 -27.27 0.56
N THR A 549 -10.11 -28.51 0.15
CA THR A 549 -9.16 -29.32 -0.62
C THR A 549 -9.56 -29.35 -2.09
N TYR A 550 -8.62 -29.13 -3.01
CA TYR A 550 -8.87 -29.25 -4.45
C TYR A 550 -7.87 -30.19 -5.11
N HIS A 551 -8.35 -30.96 -6.09
CA HIS A 551 -7.53 -31.80 -6.96
C HIS A 551 -7.87 -31.51 -8.42
N LEU A 552 -6.84 -31.26 -9.23
CA LEU A 552 -6.95 -31.02 -10.66
C LEU A 552 -6.11 -32.04 -11.42
N GLN A 553 -6.71 -32.76 -12.37
CA GLN A 553 -5.99 -33.68 -13.22
C GLN A 553 -5.85 -33.13 -14.65
N ALA A 554 -4.61 -33.05 -15.14
CA ALA A 554 -4.34 -32.67 -16.52
C ALA A 554 -4.75 -33.78 -17.50
N LYS A 555 -5.40 -33.41 -18.60
CA LYS A 555 -5.84 -34.31 -19.68
C LYS A 555 -5.01 -34.18 -20.98
N ALA A 556 -3.90 -33.45 -20.92
CA ALA A 556 -2.98 -33.27 -22.03
C ALA A 556 -1.54 -33.09 -21.54
N ASN A 557 -0.57 -33.32 -22.44
CA ASN A 557 0.84 -33.03 -22.18
C ASN A 557 1.15 -31.54 -22.32
N SER A 558 2.01 -31.02 -21.45
CA SER A 558 2.31 -29.59 -21.35
C SER A 558 1.04 -28.75 -21.23
N GLU A 559 0.10 -29.21 -20.41
CA GLU A 559 -1.13 -28.53 -20.02
C GLU A 559 -0.79 -27.51 -18.94
N ILE A 560 -1.27 -26.28 -19.05
CA ILE A 560 -1.07 -25.27 -18.01
C ILE A 560 -2.38 -25.17 -17.26
N LEU A 561 -2.42 -25.69 -16.04
CA LEU A 561 -3.57 -25.53 -15.16
C LEU A 561 -3.31 -24.40 -14.18
N THR A 562 -4.33 -23.56 -13.97
CA THR A 562 -4.28 -22.55 -12.92
C THR A 562 -5.51 -22.60 -12.03
N ILE A 563 -5.33 -22.26 -10.76
CA ILE A 563 -6.39 -22.05 -9.79
C ILE A 563 -6.21 -20.68 -9.17
N THR A 564 -7.32 -19.95 -9.08
CA THR A 564 -7.42 -18.71 -8.33
C THR A 564 -8.59 -18.82 -7.37
N VAL A 565 -8.34 -18.53 -6.10
CA VAL A 565 -9.38 -18.47 -5.07
C VAL A 565 -9.39 -17.09 -4.46
N THR A 566 -10.54 -16.44 -4.51
CA THR A 566 -10.73 -15.11 -3.91
C THR A 566 -11.95 -15.08 -3.01
N SER A 567 -11.95 -14.13 -2.08
CA SER A 567 -13.05 -13.92 -1.13
C SER A 567 -13.09 -12.46 -0.68
N ARG A 568 -14.13 -12.09 0.06
CA ARG A 568 -14.33 -10.77 0.66
C ARG A 568 -14.42 -10.90 2.17
N ALA A 569 -14.34 -9.76 2.87
CA ALA A 569 -14.51 -9.71 4.31
C ALA A 569 -15.82 -10.39 4.72
N ALA A 570 -15.76 -11.27 5.72
CA ALA A 570 -16.92 -11.99 6.20
C ALA A 570 -17.90 -11.07 6.96
N ASN A 571 -17.38 -10.03 7.61
CA ASN A 571 -18.13 -9.09 8.45
C ASN A 571 -17.50 -7.69 8.37
N PHE A 572 -18.34 -6.66 8.41
CA PHE A 572 -17.94 -5.26 8.49
C PHE A 572 -17.21 -4.89 9.79
N SER A 573 -17.53 -5.55 10.90
CA SER A 573 -16.95 -5.22 12.21
C SER A 573 -15.59 -5.85 12.49
N VAL A 574 -15.16 -6.81 11.67
CA VAL A 574 -13.89 -7.53 11.86
C VAL A 574 -13.07 -7.40 10.58
N PRO A 575 -11.98 -6.61 10.59
CA PRO A 575 -11.17 -6.47 9.40
C PRO A 575 -10.54 -7.81 9.00
N PRO A 576 -10.47 -8.11 7.69
CA PRO A 576 -9.83 -9.30 7.19
C PRO A 576 -8.33 -9.27 7.44
N ILE A 577 -7.72 -10.45 7.56
CA ILE A 577 -6.26 -10.57 7.44
C ILE A 577 -5.85 -10.18 6.02
N THR A 578 -4.87 -9.29 5.90
CA THR A 578 -4.34 -8.77 4.64
C THR A 578 -2.86 -9.04 4.53
N VAL A 579 -2.41 -9.26 3.29
CA VAL A 579 -1.00 -9.29 2.93
C VAL A 579 -0.79 -8.25 1.84
N ASN A 580 0.17 -7.37 2.04
CA ASN A 580 0.62 -6.42 1.02
C ASN A 580 2.07 -6.74 0.68
N ALA A 581 2.41 -6.72 -0.60
CA ALA A 581 3.75 -7.06 -1.07
C ALA A 581 4.31 -5.92 -1.90
N LYS A 582 5.57 -5.54 -1.67
CA LYS A 582 6.25 -4.54 -2.50
C LYS A 582 7.75 -4.73 -2.53
N MET A 583 8.36 -4.17 -3.57
CA MET A 583 9.80 -3.98 -3.65
C MET A 583 10.18 -2.62 -3.08
N ASN A 584 11.41 -2.46 -2.59
CA ASN A 584 11.91 -1.13 -2.19
C ASN A 584 12.02 -0.13 -3.35
N LYS A 585 12.21 -0.63 -4.58
CA LYS A 585 12.38 0.18 -5.80
C LYS A 585 11.75 -0.54 -6.99
N ASN A 586 11.35 0.22 -8.01
CA ASN A 586 10.75 -0.32 -9.24
C ASN A 586 11.78 -0.62 -10.34
N ALA A 587 13.01 -0.14 -10.17
CA ALA A 587 14.11 -0.42 -11.08
C ALA A 587 15.42 -0.53 -10.31
N ASN A 588 16.34 -1.33 -10.83
CA ASN A 588 17.66 -1.51 -10.26
C ASN A 588 18.68 -1.94 -11.33
N SER A 589 19.96 -1.77 -11.01
CA SER A 589 21.10 -2.20 -11.84
C SER A 589 21.98 -3.21 -11.12
N PHE A 590 22.47 -4.21 -11.85
CA PHE A 590 23.36 -5.23 -11.30
C PHE A 590 24.70 -4.59 -10.86
N PRO A 591 25.32 -5.00 -9.74
CA PRO A 591 24.93 -6.06 -8.80
C PRO A 591 24.18 -5.55 -7.55
N ASN A 592 23.58 -4.36 -7.59
CA ASN A 592 22.96 -3.79 -6.39
C ASN A 592 21.81 -4.69 -5.90
N PRO A 593 21.66 -4.92 -4.59
CA PRO A 593 20.55 -5.72 -4.05
C PRO A 593 19.22 -4.97 -4.10
N MET A 594 18.12 -5.72 -4.08
CA MET A 594 16.78 -5.20 -3.82
C MET A 594 16.23 -5.75 -2.52
N ILE A 595 15.22 -5.11 -1.95
CA ILE A 595 14.53 -5.60 -0.75
C ILE A 595 13.09 -5.93 -1.13
N VAL A 596 12.66 -7.11 -0.71
CA VAL A 596 11.25 -7.53 -0.77
C VAL A 596 10.64 -7.27 0.60
N TYR A 597 9.49 -6.60 0.63
CA TYR A 597 8.67 -6.40 1.82
C TYR A 597 7.33 -7.12 1.66
N ALA A 598 6.90 -7.76 2.73
CA ALA A 598 5.58 -8.35 2.86
C ALA A 598 4.97 -7.98 4.21
N GLU A 599 3.96 -7.15 4.17
CA GLU A 599 3.25 -6.70 5.37
C GLU A 599 2.05 -7.61 5.63
N VAL A 600 1.96 -8.22 6.81
CA VAL A 600 0.88 -9.12 7.22
C VAL A 600 0.14 -8.54 8.42
N LEU A 601 -1.07 -8.04 8.18
CA LEU A 601 -1.88 -7.35 9.20
C LEU A 601 -3.29 -7.95 9.31
N GLN A 602 -3.94 -7.72 10.44
CA GLN A 602 -5.39 -7.74 10.55
C GLN A 602 -5.89 -6.35 10.94
N GLY A 603 -6.45 -5.61 9.97
CA GLY A 603 -6.66 -4.17 10.14
C GLY A 603 -5.31 -3.47 10.30
N TYR A 604 -5.09 -2.85 11.46
CA TYR A 604 -3.80 -2.24 11.83
C TYR A 604 -2.94 -3.08 12.77
N ILE A 605 -3.40 -4.29 13.12
CA ILE A 605 -2.70 -5.15 14.08
C ILE A 605 -1.73 -6.06 13.32
N PRO A 606 -0.43 -6.03 13.62
CA PRO A 606 0.54 -6.90 12.97
C PRO A 606 0.35 -8.38 13.34
N ILE A 607 0.58 -9.24 12.35
CA ILE A 607 0.59 -10.70 12.52
C ILE A 607 2.02 -11.21 12.49
N ILE A 608 2.45 -11.73 13.64
CA ILE A 608 3.77 -12.29 13.85
C ILE A 608 3.75 -13.81 13.78
N GLY A 609 4.88 -14.43 13.44
CA GLY A 609 5.01 -15.89 13.37
C GLY A 609 4.26 -16.55 12.21
N ALA A 610 3.97 -15.79 11.15
CA ALA A 610 3.47 -16.35 9.89
C ALA A 610 4.64 -16.87 9.03
N SER A 611 4.39 -17.90 8.23
CA SER A 611 5.32 -18.36 7.20
C SER A 611 5.09 -17.54 5.94
N VAL A 612 6.04 -16.67 5.59
CA VAL A 612 5.92 -15.76 4.44
C VAL A 612 6.96 -16.11 3.39
N THR A 613 6.51 -16.34 2.15
CA THR A 613 7.37 -16.68 1.01
C THR A 613 7.08 -15.76 -0.16
N ALA A 614 8.12 -15.11 -0.69
CA ALA A 614 8.10 -14.39 -1.95
C ALA A 614 8.50 -15.33 -3.10
N ILE A 615 7.78 -15.22 -4.21
CA ILE A 615 8.01 -15.91 -5.47
C ILE A 615 8.26 -14.81 -6.49
N ILE A 616 9.50 -14.73 -6.98
CA ILE A 616 9.92 -13.74 -7.97
C ILE A 616 10.12 -14.45 -9.30
N GLU A 617 9.43 -14.01 -10.34
CA GLU A 617 9.48 -14.62 -11.68
C GLU A 617 10.04 -13.64 -12.71
N SER A 618 11.06 -14.06 -13.45
CA SER A 618 11.63 -13.30 -14.56
C SER A 618 10.72 -13.29 -15.81
N ASN A 619 11.01 -12.40 -16.75
CA ASN A 619 10.40 -12.42 -18.09
C ASN A 619 10.63 -13.73 -18.88
N SER A 620 11.65 -14.51 -18.53
CA SER A 620 11.93 -15.83 -19.11
C SER A 620 11.19 -16.99 -18.40
N GLY A 621 10.38 -16.69 -17.38
CA GLY A 621 9.64 -17.68 -16.59
C GLY A 621 10.48 -18.42 -15.54
N ILE A 622 11.70 -17.93 -15.24
CA ILE A 622 12.53 -18.49 -14.17
C ILE A 622 12.02 -17.95 -12.84
N THR A 623 11.66 -18.85 -11.94
CA THR A 623 11.12 -18.53 -10.61
C THR A 623 12.17 -18.71 -9.52
N GLN A 624 12.21 -17.76 -8.58
CA GLN A 624 13.01 -17.83 -7.36
C GLN A 624 12.08 -17.70 -6.15
N VAL A 625 12.30 -18.56 -5.15
CA VAL A 625 11.50 -18.55 -3.92
C VAL A 625 12.36 -18.10 -2.75
N LEU A 626 11.88 -17.09 -2.03
CA LEU A 626 12.56 -16.49 -0.88
C LEU A 626 11.64 -16.53 0.34
N GLU A 627 12.11 -17.10 1.44
CA GLU A 627 11.46 -16.93 2.74
C GLU A 627 11.73 -15.50 3.26
N LEU A 628 10.70 -14.81 3.73
CA LEU A 628 10.80 -13.48 4.33
C LEU A 628 10.70 -13.58 5.86
N LEU A 629 11.42 -12.73 6.58
CA LEU A 629 11.54 -12.81 8.04
C LEU A 629 11.13 -11.49 8.71
N ASP A 630 10.46 -11.60 9.85
CA ASP A 630 10.14 -10.50 10.77
C ASP A 630 10.94 -10.73 12.08
N ASN A 631 12.24 -10.40 12.03
CA ASN A 631 13.23 -10.71 13.07
C ASN A 631 14.09 -9.50 13.52
N GLY A 632 13.89 -8.32 12.93
CA GLY A 632 14.64 -7.09 13.13
C GLY A 632 16.10 -7.17 12.68
N ALA A 633 16.41 -8.00 11.68
CA ALA A 633 17.78 -8.17 11.19
C ALA A 633 17.86 -8.18 9.65
N GLY A 634 19.00 -7.72 9.13
CA GLY A 634 19.24 -7.66 7.69
C GLY A 634 18.35 -6.59 7.05
N ALA A 635 17.50 -7.00 6.11
CA ALA A 635 16.56 -6.10 5.44
C ALA A 635 15.35 -5.73 6.32
N ASP A 636 15.19 -6.39 7.46
CA ASP A 636 14.09 -6.12 8.38
C ASP A 636 14.54 -5.12 9.45
N ALA A 637 13.95 -3.93 9.40
CA ALA A 637 14.31 -2.83 10.28
C ALA A 637 13.76 -3.01 11.69
N PHE A 638 12.59 -3.66 11.87
CA PHE A 638 11.88 -3.71 13.13
C PHE A 638 11.35 -5.11 13.42
N LYS A 639 11.76 -5.66 14.55
CA LYS A 639 11.32 -6.99 14.95
C LYS A 639 9.87 -6.99 15.45
N ASN A 640 9.09 -7.95 14.98
CA ASN A 640 7.69 -8.22 15.33
C ASN A 640 6.72 -7.09 14.97
N ASP A 641 6.98 -6.35 13.90
CA ASP A 641 6.13 -5.25 13.44
C ASP A 641 5.13 -5.66 12.34
N GLY A 642 5.11 -6.96 12.00
CA GLY A 642 4.26 -7.54 10.96
C GLY A 642 4.80 -7.36 9.54
N VAL A 643 5.99 -6.79 9.37
CA VAL A 643 6.67 -6.64 8.09
C VAL A 643 7.76 -7.70 7.97
N TYR A 644 7.58 -8.60 7.01
CA TYR A 644 8.54 -9.65 6.70
C TYR A 644 9.36 -9.17 5.51
N SER A 645 10.69 -9.20 5.62
CA SER A 645 11.53 -8.73 4.53
C SER A 645 12.80 -9.55 4.33
N ARG A 646 13.38 -9.44 3.13
CA ARG A 646 14.68 -10.04 2.78
C ARG A 646 15.29 -9.35 1.57
N TYR A 647 16.63 -9.33 1.51
CA TYR A 647 17.36 -8.96 0.30
C TYR A 647 17.20 -10.00 -0.82
N PHE A 648 16.95 -9.54 -2.03
CA PHE A 648 16.96 -10.32 -3.26
C PHE A 648 18.17 -9.94 -4.12
N THR A 649 18.98 -10.95 -4.48
CA THR A 649 20.19 -10.79 -5.32
C THR A 649 20.29 -11.84 -6.43
N ALA A 650 19.38 -12.81 -6.47
CA ALA A 650 19.42 -13.95 -7.40
C ALA A 650 18.78 -13.62 -8.76
N TYR A 651 19.29 -12.58 -9.42
CA TYR A 651 18.83 -12.15 -10.73
C TYR A 651 19.20 -13.19 -11.82
N SER A 652 18.29 -13.44 -12.75
CA SER A 652 18.47 -14.40 -13.86
C SER A 652 18.77 -13.73 -15.22
N GLY A 653 18.80 -12.41 -15.29
CA GLY A 653 18.95 -11.65 -16.53
C GLY A 653 18.40 -10.23 -16.46
N ASN A 654 18.59 -9.48 -17.54
CA ASN A 654 17.95 -8.18 -17.73
C ASN A 654 16.46 -8.35 -18.03
N GLY A 655 15.68 -7.35 -17.64
CA GLY A 655 14.26 -7.28 -17.96
C GLY A 655 13.38 -7.21 -16.72
N ARG A 656 12.11 -7.50 -16.92
CA ARG A 656 11.07 -7.37 -15.90
C ARG A 656 11.01 -8.62 -15.02
N TYR A 657 10.76 -8.39 -13.74
CA TYR A 657 10.49 -9.40 -12.73
C TYR A 657 9.14 -9.10 -12.06
N SER A 658 8.34 -10.13 -11.83
CA SER A 658 7.08 -10.02 -11.07
C SER A 658 7.25 -10.56 -9.66
N LEU A 659 6.51 -10.01 -8.69
CA LEU A 659 6.54 -10.40 -7.29
C LEU A 659 5.17 -10.96 -6.87
N LYS A 660 5.17 -12.17 -6.31
CA LYS A 660 4.03 -12.75 -5.61
C LYS A 660 4.46 -13.17 -4.22
N VAL A 661 3.66 -12.89 -3.20
CA VAL A 661 3.90 -13.30 -1.82
C VAL A 661 2.78 -14.20 -1.35
N ARG A 662 3.14 -15.27 -0.65
CA ARG A 662 2.22 -16.16 0.05
C ARG A 662 2.51 -16.09 1.54
N ALA A 663 1.49 -15.78 2.33
CA ALA A 663 1.55 -15.85 3.79
C ALA A 663 0.62 -16.94 4.29
N HIS A 664 1.17 -17.80 5.15
CA HIS A 664 0.44 -18.86 5.82
C HIS A 664 0.57 -18.69 7.33
N GLY A 665 -0.57 -18.51 8.00
CA GLY A 665 -0.66 -18.50 9.45
C GLY A 665 -0.95 -19.90 9.98
N GLY A 666 -0.21 -20.33 11.00
CA GLY A 666 -0.42 -21.59 11.70
C GLY A 666 -0.67 -21.37 13.20
N THR A 667 -0.49 -22.43 13.99
CA THR A 667 -0.66 -22.38 15.46
C THR A 667 0.26 -21.36 16.16
N ASN A 668 1.40 -21.04 15.55
CA ASN A 668 2.38 -20.11 16.11
C ASN A 668 2.11 -18.65 15.70
N SER A 669 1.14 -18.41 14.83
CA SER A 669 0.85 -17.07 14.33
C SER A 669 -0.04 -16.31 15.32
N ALA A 670 0.35 -15.09 15.63
CA ALA A 670 -0.31 -14.29 16.64
C ALA A 670 -0.48 -12.84 16.20
N ARG A 671 -1.62 -12.26 16.57
CA ARG A 671 -1.83 -10.82 16.61
C ARG A 671 -1.04 -10.26 17.76
N ARG A 672 -0.19 -9.27 17.49
CA ARG A 672 0.58 -8.58 18.53
C ARG A 672 0.23 -7.11 18.53
N SER A 673 0.04 -6.53 19.71
CA SER A 673 0.00 -5.08 19.83
C SER A 673 1.33 -4.49 19.35
N LEU A 674 1.29 -3.55 18.41
CA LEU A 674 2.47 -2.72 18.15
C LEU A 674 2.92 -2.13 19.49
N HIS A 675 4.21 -2.22 19.78
CA HIS A 675 4.79 -1.49 20.90
C HIS A 675 4.93 -0.05 20.39
N ILE A 676 3.86 0.73 20.51
CA ILE A 676 3.87 2.16 20.20
C ILE A 676 3.88 2.91 21.55
N GLN A 677 4.66 3.98 21.55
CA GLN A 677 5.37 4.58 22.66
C GLN A 677 4.49 5.62 23.34
N GLN A 678 3.98 5.32 24.55
CA GLN A 678 3.67 6.31 25.60
C GLN A 678 2.99 5.73 26.83
N ILE A 679 2.51 4.48 26.80
CA ILE A 679 1.84 3.87 27.97
C ILE A 679 2.27 2.42 28.15
N GLU A 680 2.85 2.13 29.32
CA GLU A 680 3.06 0.76 29.81
C GLU A 680 1.79 -0.07 29.58
N ALA A 681 1.86 -1.07 28.71
CA ALA A 681 1.08 -2.26 28.96
C ALA A 681 1.78 -3.52 28.49
N THR A 682 1.47 -4.58 29.24
CA THR A 682 1.55 -5.98 28.83
C THR A 682 1.28 -6.15 27.34
N SER A 683 2.24 -6.71 26.60
CA SER A 683 2.07 -7.11 25.22
C SER A 683 0.81 -7.97 25.07
N PHE A 684 -0.17 -7.51 24.30
CA PHE A 684 -1.32 -8.33 23.94
C PHE A 684 -0.88 -9.28 22.83
N GLN A 685 -0.96 -10.59 23.08
CA GLN A 685 -0.69 -11.62 22.09
C GLN A 685 -1.88 -12.58 22.05
N ALA A 686 -2.61 -12.59 20.93
CA ALA A 686 -3.74 -13.49 20.71
C ALA A 686 -3.52 -14.30 19.43
N GLY A 687 -3.96 -15.56 19.40
CA GLY A 687 -3.83 -16.40 18.20
C GLY A 687 -4.50 -15.75 16.98
N ALA A 688 -3.78 -15.74 15.85
CA ALA A 688 -4.34 -15.31 14.58
C ALA A 688 -5.27 -16.37 13.96
N GLY A 689 -5.15 -17.62 14.40
CA GLY A 689 -5.78 -18.77 13.75
C GLY A 689 -5.04 -19.19 12.48
N GLU A 690 -5.49 -20.27 11.86
CA GLU A 690 -4.98 -20.68 10.56
C GLU A 690 -5.53 -19.75 9.48
N PHE A 691 -4.66 -19.25 8.60
CA PHE A 691 -5.07 -18.42 7.46
C PHE A 691 -4.12 -18.60 6.28
N GLN A 692 -4.62 -18.29 5.10
CA GLN A 692 -3.83 -18.25 3.87
C GLN A 692 -4.19 -17.00 3.08
N ARG A 693 -3.17 -16.26 2.66
CA ARG A 693 -3.31 -15.06 1.82
C ARG A 693 -2.23 -15.05 0.77
N THR A 694 -2.61 -14.64 -0.43
CA THR A 694 -1.69 -14.37 -1.53
C THR A 694 -1.81 -12.89 -1.87
N ALA A 695 -0.66 -12.24 -2.06
CA ALA A 695 -0.57 -10.86 -2.51
C ALA A 695 0.32 -10.80 -3.73
N THR A 696 0.00 -9.90 -4.65
CA THR A 696 0.85 -9.64 -5.80
C THR A 696 1.42 -8.24 -5.64
N GLY A 697 2.75 -8.13 -5.68
CA GLY A 697 3.42 -6.85 -5.59
C GLY A 697 3.66 -6.23 -6.95
N ASP A 698 4.19 -5.01 -6.94
CA ASP A 698 4.61 -4.32 -8.15
C ASP A 698 5.78 -5.07 -8.82
N ALA A 699 5.76 -5.10 -10.15
CA ALA A 699 6.86 -5.61 -10.94
C ALA A 699 8.03 -4.61 -10.95
N PHE A 700 9.25 -5.12 -11.06
CA PHE A 700 10.46 -4.28 -11.14
C PHE A 700 11.31 -4.62 -12.36
N VAL A 701 12.15 -3.67 -12.78
CA VAL A 701 13.05 -3.81 -13.94
C VAL A 701 14.50 -3.92 -13.48
N MET A 702 15.23 -4.86 -14.06
CA MET A 702 16.64 -5.08 -13.80
C MET A 702 17.49 -4.80 -15.05
N SER A 703 18.56 -4.00 -14.90
CA SER A 703 19.50 -3.64 -15.97
C SER A 703 20.95 -4.06 -15.70
N ASP A 704 21.80 -4.00 -16.73
CA ASP A 704 23.25 -4.21 -16.65
C ASP A 704 23.69 -5.60 -16.16
N PHE A 705 22.80 -6.59 -16.25
CA PHE A 705 23.14 -7.98 -16.00
C PHE A 705 24.19 -8.46 -17.01
N PRO A 706 25.31 -9.05 -16.56
CA PRO A 706 26.39 -9.44 -17.45
C PRO A 706 25.93 -10.51 -18.43
N VAL A 707 26.11 -10.25 -19.73
CA VAL A 707 25.96 -11.28 -20.76
C VAL A 707 27.17 -12.19 -20.64
N VAL A 708 26.98 -13.37 -20.06
CA VAL A 708 28.00 -14.43 -20.13
C VAL A 708 28.04 -14.87 -21.60
N ILE A 709 29.02 -14.38 -22.35
CA ILE A 709 29.35 -14.93 -23.66
C ILE A 709 29.95 -16.30 -23.38
N ALA A 710 29.11 -17.34 -23.46
CA ALA A 710 29.52 -18.73 -23.36
C ALA A 710 30.33 -19.15 -24.60
#